data_AF-A0A7S2NCD0-F1
#
_entry.id   AF-A0A7S2NCD0-F1
#
_cell.length_a   1.000
_cell.length_b   1.000
_cell.length_c   1.000
_cell.angle_alpha   90.00
_cell.angle_beta   90.00
_cell.angle_gamma   90.00
#
_symmetry.space_group_name_H-M   'P 1'
#
loop_
_entity.id
_entity.type
_entity.pdbx_description
1 polymer ?
#
loop_
_entity_poly.entity_id
_entity_poly.type
_entity_poly.pdbx_seq_one_letter_code
_entity_poly.pdbx_strand_id
1 'polypeptide(L)'
;RTLTHAPRARSPVFSSVVERIPEEPPSRAKSAAPPGQAAQESRGRKKKGHQWVPVTDAFEVARARSLGPAGGSSSSTSVAQRAAAGADATSRGSAVAAAAPAVEMRLRLHSIAEEKLQAVEREDFDLAAKLKSEEEMLRRLLEQSSPDEQRSWADIAGHSAASGSRAVPSSGPSATSKKKLDDASAQDEAAFRTASAGAMTMQAGLSRSASSVGPSQRFGQRAEPSAARPGRSKLVFFLTAPGELTPETFKPTTTHYARRDAIARIATAALWRGRGIPWDDVREICFLFEDQRLLRIQPRFAASCPVPSEYHLIMVLGRALEKEGAPGLRVSGPERGKLLGGHVDRVIGEHSRAGPTAVGLLHEAYPHNLGIYNSSVESEEGDPTKRAEDDEKTLIFFLGAVRDMTPEETHAVYRACHQHRVPCAEANLGQQAEFTSKIIDVLHGHHLHGRLAPAVWDRAHRVGSSDGGPVPEKLQAPARAPPKGTFWIFAPVGGGPRDLVADDRRKDGMYEVPRSMISQLWCSKAEHKSHALSFVFVGGEVLTVFPSLVTCLKMQHRAAPTERNLVNALRVGFGDYKADTSLVIDSGCVNLSTLSEFPVERSEQMLDRSRMVLLDLQLGGDAAHAPRLNAYADGAGSGSGVGDPKRVRDVVVLLHHADGRDFPRGFREKLAGVLLGASEGAEAQKRPRARWVQASLPQMTTHGTISLLAHYWHTHALVPALAARLAQSSGVAGKGGQRGARASSAEVGAGGVRRSPGRRCALWRATSTGSRRWRPSPARAASRAWPQDASTARSTSGIPREAGGRPRAA
;
A
#
# COMPACT_ATOMS: atom_id res chain seq x y z
N ARG A 1 -37.62 -73.15 -8.51
CA ARG A 1 -38.68 -72.53 -9.33
C ARG A 1 -39.02 -71.20 -8.64
N THR A 2 -38.63 -70.00 -9.04
CA THR A 2 -38.17 -69.33 -10.29
C THR A 2 -37.48 -68.04 -9.79
N LEU A 3 -36.16 -67.88 -9.85
CA LEU A 3 -35.37 -67.18 -10.87
C LEU A 3 -35.98 -65.88 -11.43
N THR A 4 -35.41 -64.72 -11.04
CA THR A 4 -35.01 -63.63 -11.93
C THR A 4 -33.81 -62.83 -11.35
N HIS A 5 -32.78 -62.69 -12.18
CA HIS A 5 -31.47 -62.04 -12.04
C HIS A 5 -31.56 -60.49 -11.93
N ALA A 6 -30.86 -59.80 -11.02
CA ALA A 6 -29.48 -59.21 -11.08
C ALA A 6 -29.39 -57.84 -11.82
N PRO A 7 -28.36 -56.96 -11.61
CA PRO A 7 -27.16 -57.08 -10.75
C PRO A 7 -26.80 -55.85 -9.87
N ARG A 8 -26.03 -56.12 -8.80
CA ARG A 8 -25.26 -55.16 -7.99
C ARG A 8 -23.95 -54.80 -8.71
N ALA A 9 -23.62 -53.51 -8.78
CA ALA A 9 -22.32 -53.02 -9.22
C ALA A 9 -21.24 -53.33 -8.17
N ARG A 10 -20.10 -53.88 -8.63
CA ARG A 10 -18.90 -54.16 -7.85
C ARG A 10 -17.98 -52.93 -7.87
N SER A 11 -17.49 -52.52 -6.70
CA SER A 11 -16.35 -51.61 -6.56
C SER A 11 -15.05 -52.33 -6.91
N PRO A 12 -14.09 -51.69 -7.61
CA PRO A 12 -12.78 -52.29 -7.81
C PRO A 12 -11.91 -52.06 -6.57
N VAL A 13 -11.41 -53.17 -6.03
CA VAL A 13 -10.30 -53.19 -5.06
C VAL A 13 -9.01 -53.00 -5.85
N PHE A 14 -8.32 -51.88 -5.67
CA PHE A 14 -6.96 -51.70 -6.15
C PHE A 14 -5.98 -52.20 -5.08
N SER A 15 -5.27 -53.28 -5.39
CA SER A 15 -4.12 -53.78 -4.62
C SER A 15 -2.91 -52.88 -4.86
N SER A 16 -2.31 -52.37 -3.79
CA SER A 16 -1.05 -51.63 -3.81
C SER A 16 0.12 -52.58 -4.13
N VAL A 17 0.62 -52.54 -5.36
CA VAL A 17 1.94 -53.09 -5.71
C VAL A 17 2.96 -51.99 -5.43
N VAL A 18 3.84 -52.24 -4.45
CA VAL A 18 5.00 -51.39 -4.15
C VAL A 18 6.07 -51.72 -5.18
N GLU A 19 6.23 -50.87 -6.18
CA GLU A 19 7.30 -50.96 -7.17
C GLU A 19 8.58 -50.33 -6.60
N ARG A 20 9.66 -51.12 -6.55
CA ARG A 20 10.99 -50.70 -6.07
C ARG A 20 11.67 -49.81 -7.11
N ILE A 21 12.22 -48.70 -6.64
CA ILE A 21 13.08 -47.77 -7.39
C ILE A 21 14.36 -48.53 -7.82
N PRO A 22 14.76 -48.51 -9.11
CA PRO A 22 16.06 -49.03 -9.53
C PRO A 22 17.17 -48.00 -9.24
N GLU A 23 18.25 -48.47 -8.60
CA GLU A 23 19.49 -47.72 -8.39
C GLU A 23 20.22 -47.42 -9.70
N GLU A 24 20.73 -46.19 -9.85
CA GLU A 24 21.58 -45.77 -10.97
C GLU A 24 22.98 -46.44 -10.92
N PRO A 25 23.53 -46.87 -12.07
CA PRO A 25 24.90 -47.38 -12.13
C PRO A 25 25.95 -46.25 -12.26
N PRO A 26 27.17 -46.42 -11.72
CA PRO A 26 28.19 -45.38 -11.69
C PRO A 26 28.82 -45.13 -13.07
N SER A 27 29.04 -43.86 -13.38
CA SER A 27 29.65 -43.36 -14.62
C SER A 27 31.09 -43.87 -14.81
N ARG A 28 31.32 -44.56 -15.93
CA ARG A 28 32.64 -44.99 -16.42
C ARG A 28 33.49 -43.80 -16.91
N ALA A 29 34.76 -43.83 -16.50
CA ALA A 29 35.85 -42.98 -16.96
C ALA A 29 36.05 -43.04 -18.48
N LYS A 30 36.27 -41.86 -19.11
CA LYS A 30 36.66 -41.74 -20.52
C LYS A 30 38.18 -41.74 -20.66
N SER A 31 38.66 -42.73 -21.40
CA SER A 31 40.01 -42.93 -21.89
C SER A 31 40.38 -41.95 -23.02
N ALA A 32 41.67 -41.58 -23.06
CA ALA A 32 42.33 -40.79 -24.09
C ALA A 32 42.80 -41.63 -25.29
N ALA A 33 42.87 -41.00 -26.48
CA ALA A 33 43.82 -41.17 -27.62
C ALA A 33 43.16 -40.74 -28.96
N PRO A 34 43.90 -40.58 -30.09
CA PRO A 34 45.06 -39.72 -30.38
C PRO A 34 44.80 -38.86 -31.68
N PRO A 35 45.79 -38.13 -32.26
CA PRO A 35 45.54 -37.00 -33.16
C PRO A 35 45.64 -37.34 -34.66
N GLY A 36 44.99 -36.49 -35.48
CA GLY A 36 45.38 -36.24 -36.87
C GLY A 36 44.28 -36.47 -37.91
N GLN A 37 43.78 -35.39 -38.50
CA GLN A 37 43.93 -35.07 -39.93
C GLN A 37 43.01 -33.91 -40.33
N ALA A 38 43.57 -33.01 -41.13
CA ALA A 38 42.97 -31.79 -41.63
C ALA A 38 42.14 -32.04 -42.88
N ALA A 39 40.98 -31.38 -43.00
CA ALA A 39 40.45 -30.88 -44.27
C ALA A 39 39.25 -29.91 -44.06
N GLN A 40 39.49 -28.67 -44.47
CA GLN A 40 38.66 -27.84 -45.34
C GLN A 40 37.26 -27.35 -44.92
N GLU A 41 37.24 -26.03 -44.74
CA GLU A 41 36.17 -25.02 -44.75
C GLU A 41 34.73 -25.42 -45.16
N SER A 42 33.79 -25.13 -44.26
CA SER A 42 32.54 -24.44 -44.64
C SER A 42 32.20 -23.37 -43.60
N ARG A 43 32.14 -22.12 -44.07
CA ARG A 43 31.89 -20.91 -43.26
C ARG A 43 30.43 -20.86 -42.82
N GLY A 44 30.14 -21.42 -41.65
CA GLY A 44 28.91 -21.14 -40.88
C GLY A 44 29.25 -20.38 -39.60
N ARG A 45 28.96 -19.07 -39.56
CA ARG A 45 29.13 -18.20 -38.38
C ARG A 45 28.32 -18.73 -37.18
N LYS A 46 28.96 -19.52 -36.30
CA LYS A 46 28.45 -19.82 -34.96
C LYS A 46 28.64 -18.60 -34.07
N LYS A 47 27.53 -18.00 -33.63
CA LYS A 47 27.53 -17.00 -32.54
C LYS A 47 28.06 -17.69 -31.28
N LYS A 48 29.24 -17.26 -30.83
CA LYS A 48 29.80 -17.63 -29.52
C LYS A 48 28.80 -17.26 -28.43
N GLY A 49 28.64 -18.17 -27.47
CA GLY A 49 27.80 -17.97 -26.30
C GLY A 49 28.14 -16.67 -25.58
N HIS A 50 27.10 -15.99 -25.10
CA HIS A 50 27.24 -14.88 -24.19
C HIS A 50 27.81 -15.40 -22.87
N GLN A 51 29.11 -15.22 -22.69
CA GLN A 51 29.72 -15.23 -21.38
C GLN A 51 29.19 -13.98 -20.65
N TRP A 52 28.49 -14.19 -19.55
CA TRP A 52 28.05 -13.10 -18.68
C TRP A 52 29.28 -12.43 -18.09
N VAL A 53 29.50 -11.18 -18.48
CA VAL A 53 30.45 -10.27 -17.83
C VAL A 53 29.66 -9.52 -16.74
N PRO A 54 30.14 -9.48 -15.49
CA PRO A 54 29.48 -8.74 -14.43
C PRO A 54 29.36 -7.24 -14.76
N VAL A 55 28.25 -6.64 -14.32
CA VAL A 55 27.84 -5.25 -14.57
C VAL A 55 28.67 -4.28 -13.70
N THR A 56 30.00 -4.29 -13.86
CA THR A 56 30.92 -3.34 -13.21
C THR A 56 31.50 -2.34 -14.22
N ASP A 57 31.69 -2.75 -15.48
CA ASP A 57 32.35 -1.89 -16.50
C ASP A 57 31.48 -0.76 -17.06
N ALA A 58 30.14 -0.84 -16.94
CA ALA A 58 29.27 0.23 -17.44
C ALA A 58 29.38 1.53 -16.63
N PHE A 59 29.78 1.44 -15.35
CA PHE A 59 29.98 2.59 -14.48
C PHE A 59 31.37 3.23 -14.65
N GLU A 60 32.41 2.45 -14.95
CA GLU A 60 33.74 3.00 -15.27
C GLU A 60 33.76 3.74 -16.62
N VAL A 61 33.02 3.24 -17.62
CA VAL A 61 32.87 3.92 -18.92
C VAL A 61 32.07 5.23 -18.81
N ALA A 62 31.13 5.33 -17.87
CA ALA A 62 30.44 6.58 -17.56
C ALA A 62 31.36 7.58 -16.82
N ARG A 63 32.23 7.10 -15.94
CA ARG A 63 33.23 7.90 -15.20
C ARG A 63 34.35 8.42 -16.09
N ALA A 64 34.79 7.64 -17.07
CA ALA A 64 35.79 8.05 -18.05
C ALA A 64 35.28 9.13 -19.05
N ARG A 65 33.95 9.27 -19.20
CA ARG A 65 33.33 10.30 -20.04
C ARG A 65 33.06 11.62 -19.32
N SER A 66 33.03 11.65 -17.98
CA SER A 66 32.85 12.87 -17.19
C SER A 66 34.16 13.65 -16.95
N LEU A 67 35.31 13.08 -17.31
CA LEU A 67 36.63 13.70 -17.15
C LEU A 67 37.22 14.03 -18.53
N GLY A 68 36.69 15.09 -19.15
CA GLY A 68 37.34 15.76 -20.29
C GLY A 68 38.45 16.71 -19.82
N PRO A 69 39.42 17.06 -20.69
CA PRO A 69 40.73 17.55 -20.28
C PRO A 69 40.72 19.07 -20.00
N ALA A 70 41.12 19.47 -18.79
CA ALA A 70 41.50 20.84 -18.51
C ALA A 70 42.96 21.04 -18.93
N GLY A 71 43.15 21.78 -20.03
CA GLY A 71 44.44 22.29 -20.45
C GLY A 71 45.01 23.23 -19.39
N GLY A 72 46.32 23.11 -19.15
CA GLY A 72 47.04 23.90 -18.16
C GLY A 72 47.44 25.29 -18.65
N SER A 73 47.83 26.13 -17.70
CA SER A 73 48.87 27.14 -17.88
C SER A 73 49.52 27.50 -16.54
N SER A 74 50.80 27.16 -16.45
CA SER A 74 51.91 27.78 -15.70
C SER A 74 51.66 29.08 -14.93
N SER A 75 52.21 29.19 -13.70
CA SER A 75 53.49 29.90 -13.48
C SER A 75 53.91 29.88 -12.00
N SER A 76 55.22 29.69 -11.81
CA SER A 76 56.04 29.85 -10.61
C SER A 76 55.74 31.08 -9.74
N THR A 77 56.07 31.05 -8.44
CA THR A 77 57.26 31.71 -7.84
C THR A 77 57.24 31.58 -6.31
N SER A 78 58.46 31.44 -5.79
CA SER A 78 58.97 31.31 -4.42
C SER A 78 58.60 32.40 -3.40
N VAL A 79 58.88 32.10 -2.13
CA VAL A 79 59.69 32.87 -1.15
C VAL A 79 59.06 32.94 0.25
N ALA A 80 59.80 32.37 1.20
CA ALA A 80 59.71 32.68 2.63
C ALA A 80 60.34 34.03 2.92
N GLN A 81 59.73 34.89 3.77
CA GLN A 81 60.39 35.60 4.88
C GLN A 81 59.56 36.76 5.48
N ARG A 82 59.65 36.84 6.82
CA ARG A 82 59.47 37.98 7.74
C ARG A 82 58.04 38.53 7.95
N ALA A 83 57.41 38.42 9.12
CA ALA A 83 57.77 38.72 10.52
C ALA A 83 57.32 40.12 11.00
N ALA A 84 56.53 40.08 12.07
CA ALA A 84 56.51 40.95 13.26
C ALA A 84 55.82 42.34 13.19
N ALA A 85 54.69 42.43 13.90
CA ALA A 85 54.39 43.38 14.99
C ALA A 85 52.95 43.05 15.48
N GLY A 86 52.57 42.91 16.74
CA GLY A 86 53.19 43.02 18.06
C GLY A 86 52.04 43.06 19.09
N ALA A 87 52.26 42.46 20.28
CA ALA A 87 51.63 42.73 21.60
C ALA A 87 50.07 42.68 21.72
N ASP A 88 49.42 42.19 22.78
CA ASP A 88 49.81 41.70 24.10
C ASP A 88 48.58 41.02 24.74
N ALA A 89 48.82 40.31 25.85
CA ALA A 89 47.87 39.98 26.94
C ALA A 89 47.13 38.62 26.97
N THR A 90 47.66 37.76 27.86
CA THR A 90 47.00 37.03 28.97
C THR A 90 46.15 35.76 28.73
N SER A 91 46.84 34.62 28.95
CA SER A 91 46.44 33.49 29.81
C SER A 91 45.00 32.92 29.72
N ARG A 92 44.76 32.01 28.77
CA ARG A 92 43.79 30.90 28.89
C ARG A 92 44.29 29.65 28.15
N GLY A 93 45.37 29.05 28.65
CA GLY A 93 45.86 27.75 28.18
C GLY A 93 45.50 26.66 29.18
N SER A 94 44.39 25.93 28.97
CA SER A 94 44.21 24.59 29.56
C SER A 94 43.03 23.80 28.97
N ALA A 95 41.98 24.45 28.44
CA ALA A 95 40.77 23.73 28.00
C ALA A 95 40.80 23.19 26.54
N VAL A 96 41.69 23.70 25.68
CA VAL A 96 41.68 23.33 24.24
C VAL A 96 42.37 21.98 23.97
N ALA A 97 43.25 21.52 24.86
CA ALA A 97 43.95 20.24 24.69
C ALA A 97 43.09 19.00 25.02
N ALA A 98 42.01 19.16 25.80
CA ALA A 98 41.15 18.05 26.22
C ALA A 98 40.02 17.71 25.22
N ALA A 99 39.73 18.60 24.26
CA ALA A 99 38.63 18.40 23.29
C ALA A 99 39.04 17.65 22.00
N ALA A 100 40.34 17.57 21.71
CA ALA A 100 40.84 16.92 20.49
C ALA A 100 40.42 15.44 20.33
N PRO A 101 40.43 14.59 21.39
CA PRO A 101 40.07 13.19 21.26
C PRO A 101 38.58 12.96 20.93
N ALA A 102 37.69 13.82 21.44
CA ALA A 102 36.25 13.70 21.20
C ALA A 102 35.87 14.08 19.77
N VAL A 103 36.54 15.08 19.19
CA VAL A 103 36.35 15.48 17.79
C VAL A 103 36.82 14.36 16.85
N GLU A 104 37.97 13.74 17.15
CA GLU A 104 38.49 12.63 16.37
C GLU A 104 37.58 11.38 16.42
N MET A 105 37.06 11.04 17.60
CA MET A 105 36.08 9.95 17.75
C MET A 105 34.78 10.20 16.97
N ARG A 106 34.29 11.45 16.93
CA ARG A 106 33.11 11.83 16.13
C ARG A 106 33.38 11.74 14.63
N LEU A 107 34.57 12.16 14.17
CA LEU A 107 34.98 12.01 12.76
C LEU A 107 35.11 10.53 12.38
N ARG A 108 35.64 9.68 13.26
CA ARG A 108 35.73 8.24 13.02
C ARG A 108 34.36 7.57 12.96
N LEU A 109 33.41 7.96 13.81
CA LEU A 109 32.01 7.47 13.73
C LEU A 109 31.37 7.80 12.37
N HIS A 110 31.67 8.97 11.80
CA HIS A 110 31.20 9.33 10.46
C HIS A 110 31.84 8.45 9.37
N SER A 111 33.16 8.24 9.43
CA SER A 111 33.89 7.34 8.51
C SER A 111 33.35 5.91 8.58
N ILE A 112 33.07 5.39 9.77
CA ILE A 112 32.51 4.06 9.98
C ILE A 112 31.11 3.95 9.36
N ALA A 113 30.29 4.99 9.43
CA ALA A 113 28.97 4.99 8.79
C ALA A 113 29.09 4.86 7.26
N GLU A 114 30.02 5.59 6.64
CA GLU A 114 30.31 5.50 5.20
C GLU A 114 30.92 4.14 4.81
N GLU A 115 31.87 3.62 5.57
CA GLU A 115 32.49 2.31 5.32
C GLU A 115 31.47 1.17 5.47
N LYS A 116 30.56 1.25 6.45
CA LYS A 116 29.45 0.28 6.61
C LYS A 116 28.51 0.30 5.42
N LEU A 117 28.27 1.48 4.86
CA LEU A 117 27.45 1.66 3.67
C LEU A 117 28.09 0.94 2.48
N GLN A 118 29.36 1.21 2.23
CA GLN A 118 30.11 0.57 1.15
C GLN A 118 30.22 -0.95 1.33
N ALA A 119 30.36 -1.43 2.57
CA ALA A 119 30.38 -2.86 2.87
C ALA A 119 29.05 -3.54 2.52
N VAL A 120 27.91 -2.90 2.87
CA VAL A 120 26.58 -3.41 2.53
C VAL A 120 26.33 -3.38 1.01
N GLU A 121 26.75 -2.33 0.33
CA GLU A 121 26.66 -2.23 -1.14
C GLU A 121 27.47 -3.30 -1.87
N ARG A 122 28.56 -3.78 -1.27
CA ARG A 122 29.41 -4.87 -1.79
C ARG A 122 28.99 -6.25 -1.30
N GLU A 123 27.90 -6.36 -0.53
CA GLU A 123 27.45 -7.60 0.12
C GLU A 123 28.49 -8.22 1.09
N ASP A 124 29.40 -7.42 1.64
CA ASP A 124 30.40 -7.83 2.65
C ASP A 124 29.84 -7.67 4.07
N PHE A 125 29.01 -8.62 4.48
CA PHE A 125 28.32 -8.59 5.76
C PHE A 125 29.26 -8.77 6.96
N ASP A 126 30.40 -9.43 6.78
CA ASP A 126 31.40 -9.63 7.83
C ASP A 126 32.10 -8.31 8.16
N LEU A 127 32.45 -7.51 7.14
CA LEU A 127 32.98 -6.16 7.32
C LEU A 127 31.95 -5.25 7.98
N ALA A 128 30.69 -5.29 7.53
CA ALA A 128 29.62 -4.49 8.13
C ALA A 128 29.38 -4.84 9.62
N ALA A 129 29.54 -6.11 10.01
CA ALA A 129 29.46 -6.55 11.40
C ALA A 129 30.64 -6.07 12.24
N LYS A 130 31.88 -6.15 11.71
CA LYS A 130 33.08 -5.61 12.38
C LYS A 130 32.97 -4.11 12.62
N LEU A 131 32.60 -3.35 11.59
CA LEU A 131 32.42 -1.90 11.70
C LEU A 131 31.30 -1.52 12.67
N LYS A 132 30.25 -2.33 12.81
CA LYS A 132 29.22 -2.14 13.84
C LYS A 132 29.79 -2.31 15.26
N SER A 133 30.66 -3.30 15.48
CA SER A 133 31.31 -3.48 16.78
C SER A 133 32.25 -2.32 17.13
N GLU A 134 32.95 -1.76 16.13
CA GLU A 134 33.79 -0.57 16.28
C GLU A 134 32.95 0.68 16.60
N GLU A 135 31.81 0.87 15.92
CA GLU A 135 30.85 1.94 16.22
C GLU A 135 30.35 1.88 17.67
N GLU A 136 29.95 0.69 18.15
CA GLU A 136 29.48 0.49 19.53
C GLU A 136 30.60 0.77 20.56
N MET A 137 31.84 0.40 20.25
CA MET A 137 32.99 0.70 21.10
C MET A 137 33.25 2.21 21.20
N LEU A 138 33.27 2.93 20.07
CA LEU A 138 33.51 4.38 20.04
C LEU A 138 32.39 5.16 20.73
N ARG A 139 31.14 4.71 20.62
CA ARG A 139 30.02 5.30 21.37
C ARG A 139 30.19 5.14 22.87
N ARG A 140 30.59 3.96 23.36
CA ARG A 140 30.87 3.75 24.79
C ARG A 140 32.02 4.63 25.28
N LEU A 141 33.07 4.82 24.48
CA LEU A 141 34.19 5.70 24.83
C LEU A 141 33.77 7.17 24.88
N LEU A 142 32.91 7.62 23.96
CA LEU A 142 32.30 8.96 24.00
C LEU A 142 31.40 9.16 25.23
N GLU A 143 30.61 8.15 25.60
CA GLU A 143 29.79 8.18 26.81
C GLU A 143 30.64 8.22 28.09
N GLN A 144 31.76 7.50 28.13
CA GLN A 144 32.68 7.47 29.27
C GLN A 144 33.53 8.73 29.40
N SER A 145 33.81 9.43 28.30
CA SER A 145 34.67 10.62 28.27
C SER A 145 33.93 11.91 28.60
N SER A 146 32.59 11.91 28.65
CA SER A 146 31.80 13.09 29.02
C SER A 146 30.70 12.77 30.06
N PRO A 147 31.06 12.35 31.29
CA PRO A 147 30.08 12.14 32.37
C PRO A 147 29.47 13.46 32.88
N ASP A 148 30.15 14.60 32.71
CA ASP A 148 29.68 15.91 33.21
C ASP A 148 28.75 16.66 32.23
N GLU A 149 28.73 16.33 30.93
CA GLU A 149 27.73 16.87 29.98
C GLU A 149 26.38 16.15 30.04
N GLN A 150 26.25 15.11 30.90
CA GLN A 150 24.96 14.46 31.19
C GLN A 150 24.16 15.16 32.30
N ARG A 151 24.50 16.40 32.68
CA ARG A 151 23.54 17.24 33.41
C ARG A 151 22.37 17.58 32.50
N SER A 152 21.18 17.23 32.95
CA SER A 152 19.91 17.55 32.29
C SER A 152 19.91 19.01 31.81
N TRP A 153 19.53 19.25 30.55
CA TRP A 153 19.35 20.60 29.99
C TRP A 153 18.40 21.47 30.83
N ALA A 154 17.58 20.86 31.72
CA ALA A 154 16.75 21.57 32.69
C ALA A 154 17.56 22.37 33.73
N ASP A 155 18.78 21.95 34.07
CA ASP A 155 19.61 22.63 35.08
C ASP A 155 20.36 23.84 34.50
N ILE A 156 20.62 23.85 33.18
CA ILE A 156 21.33 24.94 32.49
C ILE A 156 20.39 26.13 32.19
N ALA A 157 19.09 25.89 32.04
CA ALA A 157 18.09 26.94 31.84
C ALA A 157 17.74 27.72 33.13
N GLY A 158 18.12 27.22 34.31
CA GLY A 158 17.75 27.81 35.60
C GLY A 158 18.67 28.91 36.14
N HIS A 159 19.79 29.25 35.47
CA HIS A 159 20.83 30.12 36.04
C HIS A 159 21.14 31.40 35.25
N SER A 160 20.30 31.77 34.27
CA SER A 160 20.51 32.99 33.47
C SER A 160 19.59 34.17 33.80
N ALA A 161 18.86 34.12 34.92
CA ALA A 161 17.94 35.20 35.32
C ALA A 161 18.08 35.55 36.81
N ALA A 162 19.23 36.08 37.23
CA ALA A 162 19.35 37.01 38.37
C ALA A 162 20.81 37.43 38.59
N SER A 163 21.24 38.55 38.00
CA SER A 163 22.34 39.35 38.58
C SER A 163 22.27 40.81 38.11
N GLY A 164 21.38 41.55 38.76
CA GLY A 164 21.44 43.00 38.86
C GLY A 164 21.30 43.41 40.33
N SER A 165 22.27 44.20 40.81
CA SER A 165 22.26 44.95 42.08
C SER A 165 22.74 44.24 43.37
N ARG A 166 24.07 44.31 43.58
CA ARG A 166 24.77 44.97 44.70
C ARG A 166 24.05 45.06 46.07
N ALA A 167 24.55 44.32 47.07
CA ALA A 167 24.87 44.80 48.43
C ALA A 167 25.50 43.68 49.29
N VAL A 168 26.40 44.07 50.17
CA VAL A 168 27.23 43.26 51.08
C VAL A 168 26.48 43.02 52.42
N PRO A 169 27.06 42.39 53.47
CA PRO A 169 26.79 41.02 53.92
C PRO A 169 26.05 40.96 55.28
N SER A 170 25.48 39.81 55.66
CA SER A 170 25.61 39.30 57.04
C SER A 170 24.96 37.93 57.27
N SER A 171 25.74 37.08 57.95
CA SER A 171 25.36 36.13 59.00
C SER A 171 24.18 35.18 58.82
N GLY A 172 24.53 33.89 58.75
CA GLY A 172 24.24 33.00 59.87
C GLY A 172 22.94 32.17 59.83
N PRO A 173 22.87 31.10 60.63
CA PRO A 173 22.54 29.78 60.10
C PRO A 173 21.34 29.11 60.81
N SER A 174 21.19 27.81 60.54
CA SER A 174 20.46 26.79 61.32
C SER A 174 19.09 26.42 60.71
N ALA A 175 18.95 25.22 60.14
CA ALA A 175 18.59 23.96 60.82
C ALA A 175 17.15 24.05 61.38
N THR A 176 16.27 23.05 61.32
CA THR A 176 16.42 21.60 61.29
C THR A 176 15.01 21.00 61.05
N SER A 177 14.97 19.84 60.40
CA SER A 177 14.18 18.66 60.82
C SER A 177 12.65 18.68 60.92
N LYS A 178 12.04 17.88 60.02
CA LYS A 178 11.19 16.69 60.30
C LYS A 178 10.13 16.74 61.43
N LYS A 179 8.86 16.57 61.04
CA LYS A 179 7.92 15.46 61.39
C LYS A 179 6.50 15.90 60.98
N LYS A 180 5.80 15.20 60.08
CA LYS A 180 5.04 13.94 60.26
C LYS A 180 3.93 14.08 61.31
N LEU A 181 2.67 14.15 60.86
CA LEU A 181 1.58 13.23 61.23
C LEU A 181 0.31 13.54 60.41
N ASP A 182 -0.20 12.50 59.75
CA ASP A 182 -1.61 12.02 59.62
C ASP A 182 -2.69 12.92 60.29
N ASP A 183 -3.92 13.12 59.78
CA ASP A 183 -4.89 12.08 59.44
C ASP A 183 -6.23 12.73 58.98
N ALA A 184 -7.10 11.87 58.44
CA ALA A 184 -8.57 11.90 58.51
C ALA A 184 -9.45 12.68 57.50
N SER A 185 -10.29 11.85 56.85
CA SER A 185 -11.72 11.99 56.49
C SER A 185 -12.12 13.06 55.46
N ALA A 186 -12.58 12.70 54.25
CA ALA A 186 -13.88 12.09 53.92
C ALA A 186 -15.08 13.01 54.26
N GLN A 187 -15.69 13.62 53.24
CA GLN A 187 -17.07 13.35 52.79
C GLN A 187 -17.62 14.41 51.82
N ASP A 188 -18.34 13.86 50.84
CA ASP A 188 -19.55 14.34 50.17
C ASP A 188 -19.59 15.51 49.17
N GLU A 189 -19.87 15.06 47.94
CA GLU A 189 -20.68 15.70 46.91
C GLU A 189 -22.01 16.27 47.45
N ALA A 190 -22.43 17.43 46.96
CA ALA A 190 -23.47 17.54 45.92
C ALA A 190 -24.17 18.90 45.92
N ALA A 191 -24.58 19.28 44.70
CA ALA A 191 -25.67 20.18 44.35
C ALA A 191 -25.45 21.71 44.50
N PHE A 192 -25.45 22.40 43.36
CA PHE A 192 -26.44 23.46 43.14
C PHE A 192 -26.66 23.72 41.65
N ARG A 193 -27.92 23.57 41.21
CA ARG A 193 -28.45 24.10 39.94
C ARG A 193 -29.24 25.36 40.24
N THR A 194 -29.44 26.15 39.17
CA THR A 194 -30.52 27.11 38.89
C THR A 194 -30.45 28.55 39.43
N ALA A 195 -30.11 29.47 38.50
CA ALA A 195 -31.04 30.39 37.81
C ALA A 195 -31.12 31.89 38.20
N SER A 196 -31.35 32.68 37.13
CA SER A 196 -31.86 34.05 37.02
C SER A 196 -30.84 35.19 37.23
N ALA A 197 -30.48 35.96 36.20
CA ALA A 197 -31.22 36.98 35.43
C ALA A 197 -31.03 38.39 36.01
N GLY A 198 -30.43 39.29 35.22
CA GLY A 198 -30.26 40.70 35.53
C GLY A 198 -29.61 41.44 34.37
N ALA A 199 -30.42 42.13 33.58
CA ALA A 199 -30.03 42.92 32.42
C ALA A 199 -29.45 44.29 32.83
N MET A 200 -28.47 44.80 32.08
CA MET A 200 -28.43 46.23 31.75
C MET A 200 -27.63 46.50 30.47
N THR A 201 -28.26 47.30 29.62
CA THR A 201 -27.92 47.72 28.26
C THR A 201 -27.13 49.03 28.31
N MET A 202 -26.14 49.23 27.41
CA MET A 202 -25.98 50.43 26.54
C MET A 202 -24.64 50.42 25.78
N GLN A 203 -24.74 50.58 24.45
CA GLN A 203 -23.86 51.27 23.47
C GLN A 203 -22.38 50.85 23.33
N ALA A 204 -21.72 50.92 22.17
CA ALA A 204 -22.00 50.98 20.73
C ALA A 204 -20.60 51.05 20.08
N GLY A 205 -20.35 50.33 18.97
CA GLY A 205 -19.13 50.57 18.17
C GLY A 205 -18.57 49.39 17.38
N LEU A 206 -19.06 49.21 16.14
CA LEU A 206 -18.31 48.88 14.91
C LEU A 206 -17.09 47.93 15.08
N SER A 207 -17.11 46.67 14.62
CA SER A 207 -16.89 46.31 13.21
C SER A 207 -17.17 44.82 12.98
N ARG A 208 -17.99 44.50 11.97
CA ARG A 208 -18.33 43.14 11.53
C ARG A 208 -17.50 42.75 10.29
N SER A 209 -16.80 41.62 10.36
CA SER A 209 -16.55 40.62 9.27
C SER A 209 -15.39 39.72 9.71
N ALA A 210 -15.41 38.38 9.72
CA ALA A 210 -16.40 37.39 9.34
C ALA A 210 -16.14 36.10 10.16
N SER A 211 -17.24 35.51 10.65
CA SER A 211 -17.51 34.07 10.91
C SER A 211 -16.44 33.08 10.40
N SER A 212 -15.83 32.18 11.19
CA SER A 212 -16.39 31.20 12.15
C SER A 212 -17.52 30.33 11.57
N VAL A 213 -17.20 29.53 10.54
CA VAL A 213 -17.91 28.30 10.08
C VAL A 213 -16.83 27.45 9.34
N GLY A 214 -16.67 26.13 9.49
CA GLY A 214 -17.59 25.10 9.96
C GLY A 214 -16.87 23.79 10.38
N PRO A 215 -17.52 22.63 10.23
CA PRO A 215 -17.98 21.84 11.37
C PRO A 215 -17.12 20.58 11.60
N SER A 216 -17.13 20.08 12.84
CA SER A 216 -16.96 18.65 13.07
C SER A 216 -17.98 17.91 12.21
N GLN A 217 -17.53 17.34 11.09
CA GLN A 217 -18.28 16.36 10.32
C GLN A 217 -18.59 15.21 11.28
N ARG A 218 -19.81 15.21 11.84
CA ARG A 218 -20.43 14.00 12.35
C ARG A 218 -20.51 13.08 11.13
N PHE A 219 -19.56 12.16 11.00
CA PHE A 219 -19.64 10.98 10.14
C PHE A 219 -20.75 10.08 10.68
N GLY A 220 -21.98 10.54 10.52
CA GLY A 220 -23.23 9.81 10.73
C GLY A 220 -23.93 9.61 9.40
N GLN A 221 -23.17 9.46 8.31
CA GLN A 221 -23.69 8.76 7.14
C GLN A 221 -23.98 7.35 7.62
N ARG A 222 -25.23 7.11 8.01
CA ARG A 222 -25.81 5.78 8.07
C ARG A 222 -25.52 5.21 6.69
N ALA A 223 -24.55 4.30 6.61
CA ALA A 223 -24.24 3.61 5.37
C ALA A 223 -25.57 2.97 4.94
N GLU A 224 -26.24 3.61 3.97
CA GLU A 224 -27.29 2.96 3.21
C GLU A 224 -26.68 1.62 2.81
N PRO A 225 -27.26 0.47 3.21
CA PRO A 225 -26.73 -0.82 2.83
C PRO A 225 -26.69 -0.82 1.32
N SER A 226 -25.49 -0.61 0.76
CA SER A 226 -25.22 -0.58 -0.67
C SER A 226 -25.97 -1.76 -1.24
N ALA A 227 -27.07 -1.50 -1.97
CA ALA A 227 -28.04 -2.52 -2.39
C ALA A 227 -27.27 -3.79 -2.72
N ALA A 228 -27.39 -4.79 -1.85
CA ALA A 228 -26.46 -5.91 -1.78
C ALA A 228 -26.31 -6.45 -3.19
N ARG A 229 -25.14 -6.20 -3.80
CA ARG A 229 -24.92 -6.66 -5.16
C ARG A 229 -25.03 -8.19 -5.07
N PRO A 230 -25.97 -8.81 -5.81
CA PRO A 230 -26.05 -10.25 -5.84
C PRO A 230 -24.69 -10.82 -6.23
N GLY A 231 -24.41 -11.96 -5.63
CA GLY A 231 -23.23 -12.26 -4.85
C GLY A 231 -21.90 -12.24 -5.58
N ARG A 232 -20.89 -12.10 -4.76
CA ARG A 232 -19.51 -12.14 -5.19
C ARG A 232 -18.83 -13.21 -4.40
N SER A 233 -17.92 -13.90 -5.05
CA SER A 233 -17.11 -14.92 -4.41
C SER A 233 -16.49 -14.37 -3.12
N LYS A 234 -16.56 -15.10 -2.02
CA LYS A 234 -15.98 -14.66 -0.76
C LYS A 234 -14.46 -14.87 -0.74
N LEU A 235 -13.73 -13.92 -0.17
CA LEU A 235 -12.27 -13.95 -0.07
C LEU A 235 -11.83 -14.37 1.34
N VAL A 236 -10.86 -15.26 1.40
CA VAL A 236 -10.12 -15.63 2.61
C VAL A 236 -8.64 -15.43 2.32
N PHE A 237 -7.93 -14.76 3.22
CA PHE A 237 -6.48 -14.62 3.12
C PHE A 237 -5.83 -15.43 4.24
N PHE A 238 -4.89 -16.32 3.90
CA PHE A 238 -4.12 -17.10 4.85
C PHE A 238 -2.65 -16.80 4.67
N LEU A 239 -1.99 -16.33 5.74
CA LEU A 239 -0.60 -15.92 5.68
C LEU A 239 0.23 -16.51 6.81
N THR A 240 1.49 -16.80 6.51
CA THR A 240 2.50 -17.17 7.52
C THR A 240 3.20 -15.90 8.01
N ALA A 241 3.25 -15.74 9.33
CA ALA A 241 3.72 -14.54 10.01
C ALA A 241 4.90 -14.87 10.94
N PRO A 242 5.96 -14.03 10.96
CA PRO A 242 7.11 -14.28 11.83
C PRO A 242 6.83 -13.95 13.31
N GLY A 243 7.62 -14.55 14.20
CA GLY A 243 7.55 -14.39 15.65
C GLY A 243 6.34 -15.08 16.29
N GLU A 244 6.20 -14.89 17.60
CA GLU A 244 5.15 -15.53 18.42
C GLU A 244 3.87 -14.68 18.51
N LEU A 245 2.72 -15.32 18.67
CA LEU A 245 1.44 -14.63 18.89
C LEU A 245 1.23 -14.37 20.39
N THR A 246 1.97 -13.42 20.94
CA THR A 246 1.78 -12.97 22.34
C THR A 246 1.44 -11.47 22.40
N PRO A 247 0.69 -11.02 23.42
CA PRO A 247 0.42 -9.61 23.64
C PRO A 247 1.68 -8.73 23.63
N GLU A 248 2.79 -9.25 24.15
CA GLU A 248 4.05 -8.53 24.28
C GLU A 248 4.69 -8.20 22.93
N THR A 249 4.42 -9.02 21.91
CA THR A 249 4.87 -8.75 20.53
C THR A 249 4.03 -7.68 19.83
N PHE A 250 2.84 -7.33 20.35
CA PHE A 250 1.94 -6.33 19.78
C PHE A 250 1.98 -5.00 20.55
N LYS A 251 3.17 -4.54 20.94
CA LYS A 251 3.34 -3.23 21.57
C LYS A 251 3.51 -2.12 20.52
N PRO A 252 2.82 -0.97 20.67
CA PRO A 252 2.95 0.14 19.72
C PRO A 252 4.34 0.79 19.69
N THR A 253 5.15 0.58 20.73
CA THR A 253 6.55 1.03 20.78
C THR A 253 7.49 0.14 19.97
N THR A 254 7.05 -1.06 19.62
CA THR A 254 7.87 -2.08 18.94
C THR A 254 7.21 -2.52 17.64
N THR A 255 6.68 -1.58 16.85
CA THR A 255 6.00 -1.91 15.58
C THR A 255 6.86 -2.72 14.62
N HIS A 256 8.19 -2.54 14.65
CA HIS A 256 9.14 -3.32 13.84
C HIS A 256 9.43 -4.72 14.38
N TYR A 257 9.15 -4.99 15.66
CA TYR A 257 9.43 -6.30 16.26
C TYR A 257 8.64 -7.37 15.53
N ALA A 258 9.32 -8.41 15.05
CA ALA A 258 8.73 -9.46 14.22
C ALA A 258 7.81 -8.91 13.10
N ARG A 259 8.17 -7.73 12.56
CA ARG A 259 7.50 -7.08 11.42
C ARG A 259 5.99 -6.92 11.59
N ARG A 260 5.55 -6.54 12.79
CA ARG A 260 4.14 -6.30 13.13
C ARG A 260 3.56 -5.12 12.34
N ASP A 261 4.39 -4.18 11.92
CA ASP A 261 4.09 -3.12 10.95
C ASP A 261 3.54 -3.70 9.62
N ALA A 262 4.17 -4.75 9.09
CA ALA A 262 3.74 -5.39 7.86
C ALA A 262 2.42 -6.15 8.08
N ILE A 263 2.29 -6.87 9.20
CA ILE A 263 1.05 -7.57 9.57
C ILE A 263 -0.13 -6.58 9.66
N ALA A 264 0.08 -5.41 10.27
CA ALA A 264 -0.93 -4.37 10.37
C ALA A 264 -1.35 -3.82 8.99
N ARG A 265 -0.39 -3.59 8.09
CA ARG A 265 -0.66 -3.16 6.70
C ARG A 265 -1.43 -4.22 5.92
N ILE A 266 -1.04 -5.48 6.03
CA ILE A 266 -1.71 -6.62 5.37
C ILE A 266 -3.13 -6.78 5.88
N ALA A 267 -3.32 -6.81 7.20
CA ALA A 267 -4.64 -6.88 7.82
C ALA A 267 -5.51 -5.71 7.37
N THR A 268 -4.92 -4.51 7.24
CA THR A 268 -5.70 -3.38 6.76
C THR A 268 -6.16 -3.54 5.32
N ALA A 269 -5.24 -3.84 4.41
CA ALA A 269 -5.57 -4.06 3.00
C ALA A 269 -6.65 -5.15 2.86
N ALA A 270 -6.55 -6.21 3.67
CA ALA A 270 -7.49 -7.32 3.65
C ALA A 270 -8.89 -6.95 4.14
N LEU A 271 -9.03 -6.14 5.20
CA LEU A 271 -10.31 -5.99 5.90
C LEU A 271 -10.97 -4.61 5.76
N TRP A 272 -10.25 -3.54 5.43
CA TRP A 272 -10.81 -2.19 5.34
C TRP A 272 -10.89 -1.70 3.89
N ARG A 273 -12.12 -1.41 3.45
CA ARG A 273 -12.40 -0.69 2.21
C ARG A 273 -12.27 0.82 2.35
N GLY A 274 -12.39 1.31 3.58
CA GLY A 274 -12.29 2.72 3.96
C GLY A 274 -12.28 2.87 5.48
N ARG A 275 -12.23 4.11 5.98
CA ARG A 275 -12.26 4.40 7.41
C ARG A 275 -13.54 3.84 8.05
N GLY A 276 -13.40 2.85 8.93
CA GLY A 276 -14.52 2.16 9.58
C GLY A 276 -15.42 1.34 8.65
N ILE A 277 -15.05 1.19 7.37
CA ILE A 277 -15.85 0.48 6.37
C ILE A 277 -15.12 -0.83 6.04
N PRO A 278 -15.66 -1.99 6.45
CA PRO A 278 -15.07 -3.27 6.12
C PRO A 278 -15.26 -3.64 4.64
N TRP A 279 -14.50 -4.63 4.17
CA TRP A 279 -14.82 -5.34 2.95
C TRP A 279 -15.96 -6.34 3.19
N ASP A 280 -17.08 -6.18 2.47
CA ASP A 280 -18.26 -7.06 2.56
C ASP A 280 -18.01 -8.46 1.95
N ASP A 281 -17.04 -8.53 1.05
CA ASP A 281 -16.72 -9.72 0.25
C ASP A 281 -15.64 -10.58 0.93
N VAL A 282 -15.11 -10.15 2.08
CA VAL A 282 -14.07 -10.88 2.82
C VAL A 282 -14.72 -11.67 3.95
N ARG A 283 -14.34 -12.94 4.10
CA ARG A 283 -14.74 -13.78 5.23
C ARG A 283 -13.84 -13.54 6.43
N GLU A 284 -12.54 -13.61 6.21
CA GLU A 284 -11.51 -13.43 7.24
C GLU A 284 -10.11 -13.32 6.64
N ILE A 285 -9.18 -12.84 7.46
CA ILE A 285 -7.73 -13.00 7.28
C ILE A 285 -7.17 -13.82 8.44
N CYS A 286 -6.29 -14.75 8.11
CA CYS A 286 -5.67 -15.71 9.02
C CYS A 286 -4.14 -15.49 9.01
N PHE A 287 -3.54 -15.34 10.19
CA PHE A 287 -2.08 -15.29 10.37
C PHE A 287 -1.63 -16.49 11.19
N LEU A 288 -0.82 -17.36 10.60
CA LEU A 288 -0.17 -18.48 11.26
C LEU A 288 1.22 -18.04 11.73
N PHE A 289 1.43 -18.02 13.05
CA PHE A 289 2.69 -17.59 13.68
C PHE A 289 3.66 -18.77 13.89
N GLU A 290 4.92 -18.47 14.19
CA GLU A 290 5.98 -19.48 14.36
C GLU A 290 5.74 -20.41 15.55
N ASP A 291 5.03 -19.91 16.57
CA ASP A 291 4.53 -20.68 17.72
C ASP A 291 3.32 -21.58 17.38
N GLN A 292 2.99 -21.72 16.09
CA GLN A 292 1.90 -22.54 15.57
C GLN A 292 0.51 -22.11 16.06
N ARG A 293 0.37 -20.87 16.55
CA ARG A 293 -0.93 -20.28 16.86
C ARG A 293 -1.48 -19.58 15.62
N LEU A 294 -2.79 -19.66 15.46
CA LEU A 294 -3.52 -19.03 14.37
C LEU A 294 -4.34 -17.85 14.89
N LEU A 295 -4.08 -16.65 14.37
CA LEU A 295 -4.90 -15.46 14.57
C LEU A 295 -5.87 -15.31 13.39
N ARG A 296 -7.17 -15.38 13.63
CA ARG A 296 -8.22 -15.13 12.63
C ARG A 296 -8.89 -13.80 12.92
N ILE A 297 -8.94 -12.92 11.93
CA ILE A 297 -9.56 -11.60 12.01
C ILE A 297 -10.67 -11.52 10.95
N GLN A 298 -11.90 -11.29 11.40
CA GLN A 298 -13.10 -11.18 10.56
C GLN A 298 -13.44 -9.70 10.30
N PRO A 299 -14.16 -9.36 9.21
CA PRO A 299 -14.49 -7.96 8.88
C PRO A 299 -15.19 -7.18 9.98
N ARG A 300 -15.99 -7.84 10.83
CA ARG A 300 -16.63 -7.21 11.99
C ARG A 300 -15.63 -6.60 13.00
N PHE A 301 -14.37 -7.01 12.97
CA PHE A 301 -13.29 -6.39 13.75
C PHE A 301 -13.01 -4.95 13.32
N ALA A 302 -13.29 -4.58 12.06
CA ALA A 302 -13.10 -3.21 11.57
C ALA A 302 -13.91 -2.18 12.37
N ALA A 303 -15.05 -2.59 12.96
CA ALA A 303 -15.82 -1.73 13.86
C ALA A 303 -15.09 -1.41 15.17
N SER A 304 -14.24 -2.31 15.65
CA SER A 304 -13.40 -2.12 16.85
C SER A 304 -12.16 -1.26 16.59
N CYS A 305 -11.80 -1.07 15.32
CA CYS A 305 -10.63 -0.30 14.89
C CYS A 305 -11.00 0.55 13.65
N PRO A 306 -11.73 1.68 13.83
CA PRO A 306 -12.23 2.48 12.72
C PRO A 306 -11.11 3.17 11.93
N VAL A 307 -9.99 3.47 12.60
CA VAL A 307 -8.78 4.02 12.00
C VAL A 307 -7.74 2.90 11.96
N PRO A 308 -7.53 2.26 10.82
CA PRO A 308 -6.64 1.12 10.74
C PRO A 308 -5.19 1.55 10.49
N SER A 309 -4.66 2.56 11.21
CA SER A 309 -3.23 2.90 11.16
C SER A 309 -2.38 1.77 11.76
N GLU A 310 -1.10 1.67 11.38
CA GLU A 310 -0.19 0.64 11.93
C GLU A 310 -0.19 0.67 13.46
N TYR A 311 0.01 1.87 14.02
CA TYR A 311 0.02 2.10 15.47
C TYR A 311 -1.29 1.67 16.14
N HIS A 312 -2.43 2.14 15.63
CA HIS A 312 -3.72 1.91 16.27
C HIS A 312 -4.12 0.43 16.16
N LEU A 313 -3.90 -0.19 15.00
CA LEU A 313 -4.23 -1.60 14.80
C LEU A 313 -3.38 -2.51 15.69
N ILE A 314 -2.07 -2.26 15.80
CA ILE A 314 -1.18 -3.02 16.70
C ILE A 314 -1.65 -2.86 18.15
N MET A 315 -1.95 -1.65 18.59
CA MET A 315 -2.47 -1.38 19.93
C MET A 315 -3.77 -2.15 20.21
N VAL A 316 -4.74 -2.11 19.28
CA VAL A 316 -6.03 -2.77 19.46
C VAL A 316 -5.87 -4.29 19.45
N LEU A 317 -5.02 -4.84 18.58
CA LEU A 317 -4.70 -6.27 18.57
C LEU A 317 -4.02 -6.71 19.87
N GLY A 318 -3.03 -5.96 20.37
CA GLY A 318 -2.37 -6.26 21.64
C GLY A 318 -3.37 -6.34 22.79
N ARG A 319 -4.23 -5.32 22.95
CA ARG A 319 -5.29 -5.31 23.98
C ARG A 319 -6.30 -6.45 23.83
N ALA A 320 -6.63 -6.82 22.60
CA ALA A 320 -7.56 -7.92 22.34
C ALA A 320 -6.94 -9.28 22.67
N LEU A 321 -5.62 -9.43 22.48
CA LEU A 321 -4.89 -10.62 22.90
C LEU A 321 -4.76 -10.71 24.43
N GLU A 322 -4.56 -9.59 25.13
CA GLU A 322 -4.53 -9.53 26.60
C GLU A 322 -5.86 -9.95 27.23
N LYS A 323 -6.98 -9.53 26.62
CA LYS A 323 -8.34 -9.78 27.13
C LYS A 323 -8.95 -11.09 26.63
N GLU A 324 -8.15 -11.94 25.98
CA GLU A 324 -8.59 -13.19 25.35
C GLU A 324 -9.74 -13.04 24.34
N GLY A 325 -9.89 -11.86 23.72
CA GLY A 325 -10.86 -11.68 22.64
C GLY A 325 -11.22 -10.24 22.29
N ALA A 326 -11.78 -10.10 21.08
CA ALA A 326 -12.51 -8.94 20.61
C ALA A 326 -13.54 -9.40 19.56
N PRO A 327 -14.63 -8.64 19.31
CA PRO A 327 -15.56 -8.97 18.24
C PRO A 327 -14.83 -9.13 16.90
N GLY A 328 -14.92 -10.32 16.30
CA GLY A 328 -14.25 -10.62 15.04
C GLY A 328 -12.82 -11.14 15.16
N LEU A 329 -12.26 -11.21 16.37
CA LEU A 329 -10.96 -11.80 16.61
C LEU A 329 -11.09 -13.21 17.19
N ARG A 330 -10.34 -14.18 16.67
CA ARG A 330 -10.24 -15.52 17.25
C ARG A 330 -8.79 -15.98 17.24
N VAL A 331 -8.35 -16.62 18.32
CA VAL A 331 -7.03 -17.24 18.42
C VAL A 331 -7.21 -18.74 18.60
N SER A 332 -6.50 -19.55 17.83
CA SER A 332 -6.50 -21.01 17.96
C SER A 332 -5.08 -21.52 18.26
N GLY A 333 -4.96 -22.41 19.25
CA GLY A 333 -3.70 -23.10 19.53
C GLY A 333 -3.43 -24.26 18.54
N PRO A 334 -2.19 -24.77 18.49
CA PRO A 334 -1.83 -25.87 17.61
C PRO A 334 -2.50 -27.19 18.01
N GLU A 335 -2.91 -27.98 17.01
CA GLU A 335 -3.28 -29.38 17.22
C GLU A 335 -2.02 -30.25 17.36
N ARG A 336 -1.93 -31.01 18.46
CA ARG A 336 -0.77 -31.89 18.72
C ARG A 336 -0.60 -32.91 17.61
N GLY A 337 0.64 -33.07 17.13
CA GLY A 337 1.01 -34.06 16.12
C GLY A 337 0.61 -33.73 14.69
N LYS A 338 0.01 -32.55 14.44
CA LYS A 338 -0.32 -32.11 13.07
C LYS A 338 0.69 -31.09 12.56
N LEU A 339 1.02 -31.22 11.27
CA LEU A 339 1.84 -30.26 10.55
C LEU A 339 1.19 -28.88 10.62
N LEU A 340 1.97 -27.87 10.99
CA LEU A 340 1.52 -26.48 11.14
C LEU A 340 0.30 -26.31 12.07
N GLY A 341 0.25 -27.12 13.13
CA GLY A 341 -0.86 -27.12 14.09
C GLY A 341 -2.21 -27.57 13.52
N GLY A 342 -2.25 -28.15 12.30
CA GLY A 342 -3.49 -28.56 11.63
C GLY A 342 -4.33 -27.42 11.07
N HIS A 343 -3.84 -26.17 11.14
CA HIS A 343 -4.63 -24.98 10.80
C HIS A 343 -4.94 -24.87 9.31
N VAL A 344 -4.00 -25.24 8.44
CA VAL A 344 -4.18 -25.19 6.98
C VAL A 344 -5.30 -26.16 6.55
N ASP A 345 -5.23 -27.40 7.01
CA ASP A 345 -6.25 -28.44 6.80
C ASP A 345 -7.62 -27.99 7.32
N ARG A 346 -7.66 -27.47 8.55
CA ARG A 346 -8.89 -26.99 9.17
C ARG A 346 -9.54 -25.86 8.37
N VAL A 347 -8.79 -24.83 7.97
CA VAL A 347 -9.33 -23.67 7.25
C VAL A 347 -9.87 -24.09 5.88
N ILE A 348 -9.11 -24.87 5.10
CA ILE A 348 -9.57 -25.35 3.79
C ILE A 348 -10.80 -26.25 3.95
N GLY A 349 -10.78 -27.17 4.92
CA GLY A 349 -11.90 -28.04 5.25
C GLY A 349 -13.16 -27.28 5.70
N GLU A 350 -13.03 -26.23 6.51
CA GLU A 350 -14.15 -25.40 6.94
C GLU A 350 -14.85 -24.70 5.77
N HIS A 351 -14.09 -24.05 4.88
CA HIS A 351 -14.66 -23.29 3.76
C HIS A 351 -15.18 -24.22 2.64
N SER A 352 -14.48 -25.32 2.34
CA SER A 352 -14.95 -26.32 1.36
C SER A 352 -16.26 -27.01 1.75
N ARG A 353 -16.50 -27.23 3.05
CA ARG A 353 -17.80 -27.73 3.54
C ARG A 353 -18.91 -26.70 3.45
N ALA A 354 -18.57 -25.41 3.44
CA ALA A 354 -19.53 -24.32 3.36
C ALA A 354 -19.97 -23.99 1.93
N GLY A 355 -19.18 -24.36 0.92
CA GLY A 355 -19.52 -24.15 -0.48
C GLY A 355 -18.34 -24.37 -1.43
N PRO A 356 -18.55 -24.19 -2.75
CA PRO A 356 -17.51 -24.33 -3.76
C PRO A 356 -16.30 -23.47 -3.42
N THR A 357 -15.14 -24.09 -3.22
CA THR A 357 -13.93 -23.40 -2.77
C THR A 357 -12.78 -23.68 -3.73
N ALA A 358 -11.98 -22.66 -4.02
CA ALA A 358 -10.70 -22.80 -4.73
C ALA A 358 -9.58 -22.12 -3.93
N VAL A 359 -8.37 -22.65 -4.07
CA VAL A 359 -7.17 -22.12 -3.42
C VAL A 359 -6.29 -21.45 -4.48
N GLY A 360 -5.81 -20.24 -4.19
CA GLY A 360 -4.76 -19.57 -4.95
C GLY A 360 -3.47 -19.53 -4.14
N LEU A 361 -2.43 -20.21 -4.62
CA LEU A 361 -1.08 -20.14 -4.05
C LEU A 361 -0.26 -19.18 -4.91
N LEU A 362 0.09 -18.02 -4.35
CA LEU A 362 0.69 -16.93 -5.12
C LEU A 362 2.15 -16.71 -4.75
N HIS A 363 3.01 -16.66 -5.76
CA HIS A 363 4.45 -16.42 -5.63
C HIS A 363 5.00 -15.87 -6.95
N GLU A 364 5.94 -14.91 -6.92
CA GLU A 364 6.50 -14.33 -8.15
C GLU A 364 7.31 -15.34 -8.98
N ALA A 365 7.90 -16.34 -8.32
CA ALA A 365 8.67 -17.39 -8.99
C ALA A 365 7.80 -18.45 -9.68
N TYR A 366 6.48 -18.47 -9.48
CA TYR A 366 5.64 -19.39 -10.23
C TYR A 366 5.66 -19.04 -11.72
N PRO A 367 5.80 -20.03 -12.61
CA PRO A 367 6.06 -19.77 -14.04
C PRO A 367 4.86 -19.16 -14.78
N HIS A 368 3.67 -19.34 -14.23
CA HIS A 368 2.42 -18.96 -14.89
C HIS A 368 1.76 -17.78 -14.19
N ASN A 369 1.26 -16.84 -14.97
CA ASN A 369 0.42 -15.80 -14.43
C ASN A 369 -0.99 -16.33 -14.09
N LEU A 370 -1.66 -15.71 -13.11
CA LEU A 370 -3.02 -16.07 -12.71
C LEU A 370 -4.04 -15.93 -13.86
N GLY A 371 -3.74 -15.16 -14.89
CA GLY A 371 -4.61 -14.99 -16.05
C GLY A 371 -5.69 -13.93 -15.85
N ILE A 372 -5.60 -13.14 -14.77
CA ILE A 372 -6.47 -11.97 -14.49
C ILE A 372 -6.37 -10.86 -15.57
N TYR A 373 -5.44 -11.02 -16.51
CA TYR A 373 -5.17 -10.12 -17.63
C TYR A 373 -5.84 -10.52 -18.94
N ASN A 374 -6.40 -11.72 -19.00
CA ASN A 374 -7.01 -12.22 -20.21
C ASN A 374 -8.40 -11.58 -20.35
N SER A 375 -8.55 -10.80 -21.41
CA SER A 375 -9.75 -10.08 -21.86
C SER A 375 -10.95 -10.97 -22.16
N SER A 376 -10.73 -12.27 -22.40
CA SER A 376 -11.73 -13.20 -22.93
C SER A 376 -12.91 -13.47 -21.99
N VAL A 377 -12.84 -13.07 -20.72
CA VAL A 377 -13.89 -13.35 -19.73
C VAL A 377 -15.15 -12.49 -19.94
N GLU A 378 -15.04 -11.34 -20.61
CA GLU A 378 -16.18 -10.41 -20.74
C GLU A 378 -17.17 -10.74 -21.87
N SER A 379 -16.85 -11.71 -22.73
CA SER A 379 -17.66 -11.99 -23.94
C SER A 379 -18.79 -12.99 -23.73
N GLU A 380 -18.85 -13.69 -22.59
CA GLU A 380 -20.02 -14.47 -22.25
C GLU A 380 -21.00 -13.55 -21.50
N GLU A 381 -21.88 -12.91 -22.27
CA GLU A 381 -23.14 -12.33 -21.79
C GLU A 381 -24.08 -13.47 -21.33
N GLY A 382 -23.54 -14.30 -20.43
CA GLY A 382 -24.03 -15.60 -20.04
C GLY A 382 -25.26 -15.49 -19.17
N ASP A 383 -26.09 -16.51 -19.32
CA ASP A 383 -27.32 -16.77 -18.59
C ASP A 383 -27.26 -16.25 -17.14
N PRO A 384 -28.16 -15.33 -16.72
CA PRO A 384 -28.18 -14.80 -15.36
C PRO A 384 -28.31 -15.87 -14.28
N THR A 385 -28.79 -17.07 -14.61
CA THR A 385 -28.85 -18.20 -13.67
C THR A 385 -27.47 -18.75 -13.31
N LYS A 386 -26.52 -18.77 -14.26
CA LYS A 386 -25.13 -19.17 -13.98
C LYS A 386 -24.42 -18.19 -13.04
N ARG A 387 -24.79 -16.91 -13.10
CA ARG A 387 -24.25 -15.89 -12.19
C ARG A 387 -24.63 -16.18 -10.74
N ALA A 388 -25.87 -16.57 -10.48
CA ALA A 388 -26.32 -16.89 -9.12
C ALA A 388 -25.56 -18.07 -8.48
N GLU A 389 -25.02 -18.99 -9.28
CA GLU A 389 -24.19 -20.10 -8.79
C GLU A 389 -22.74 -19.66 -8.49
N ASP A 390 -22.23 -18.67 -9.22
CA ASP A 390 -20.91 -18.08 -8.97
C ASP A 390 -20.84 -17.28 -7.66
N ASP A 391 -21.99 -16.79 -7.20
CA ASP A 391 -22.17 -15.94 -6.03
C ASP A 391 -21.78 -16.62 -4.70
N GLU A 392 -21.76 -17.96 -4.66
CA GLU A 392 -21.45 -18.75 -3.45
C GLU A 392 -20.00 -19.24 -3.36
N LYS A 393 -19.17 -18.93 -4.37
CA LYS A 393 -17.78 -19.43 -4.43
C LYS A 393 -16.91 -18.79 -3.35
N THR A 394 -15.99 -19.55 -2.76
CA THR A 394 -14.97 -19.04 -1.82
C THR A 394 -13.57 -19.18 -2.43
N LEU A 395 -12.77 -18.12 -2.39
CA LEU A 395 -11.37 -18.12 -2.81
C LEU A 395 -10.49 -17.96 -1.59
N ILE A 396 -9.56 -18.91 -1.38
CA ILE A 396 -8.57 -18.85 -0.31
C ILE A 396 -7.20 -18.55 -0.91
N PHE A 397 -6.62 -17.41 -0.56
CA PHE A 397 -5.27 -17.05 -1.01
C PHE A 397 -4.24 -17.36 0.07
N PHE A 398 -3.26 -18.19 -0.26
CA PHE A 398 -2.09 -18.45 0.56
C PHE A 398 -0.92 -17.58 0.09
N LEU A 399 -0.37 -16.81 1.03
CA LEU A 399 0.66 -15.80 0.79
C LEU A 399 1.68 -15.81 1.94
N GLY A 400 2.94 -15.51 1.63
CA GLY A 400 3.89 -15.09 2.67
C GLY A 400 3.53 -13.71 3.21
N ALA A 401 3.51 -13.49 4.53
CA ALA A 401 3.24 -12.15 5.07
C ALA A 401 4.46 -11.22 4.88
N VAL A 402 5.61 -11.67 5.34
CA VAL A 402 6.86 -10.88 5.39
C VAL A 402 8.02 -11.64 4.76
N ARG A 403 8.03 -12.95 4.97
CA ARG A 403 8.87 -13.92 4.27
C ARG A 403 8.00 -14.74 3.33
N ASP A 404 8.65 -15.36 2.36
CA ASP A 404 7.99 -16.34 1.51
C ASP A 404 7.59 -17.58 2.31
N MET A 405 6.61 -18.32 1.77
CA MET A 405 6.19 -19.59 2.36
C MET A 405 7.32 -20.61 2.23
N THR A 406 7.56 -21.40 3.28
CA THR A 406 8.52 -22.49 3.20
C THR A 406 7.99 -23.63 2.32
N PRO A 407 8.86 -24.54 1.83
CA PRO A 407 8.43 -25.74 1.13
C PRO A 407 7.45 -26.58 1.96
N GLU A 408 7.63 -26.66 3.27
CA GLU A 408 6.75 -27.40 4.19
C GLU A 408 5.36 -26.75 4.28
N GLU A 409 5.31 -25.41 4.34
CA GLU A 409 4.06 -24.63 4.33
C GLU A 409 3.30 -24.83 3.03
N THR A 410 4.02 -24.77 1.91
CA THR A 410 3.48 -25.04 0.58
C THR A 410 2.96 -26.47 0.46
N HIS A 411 3.73 -27.46 0.93
CA HIS A 411 3.33 -28.85 0.94
C HIS A 411 2.09 -29.12 1.82
N ALA A 412 1.95 -28.43 2.95
CA ALA A 412 0.77 -28.51 3.79
C ALA A 412 -0.49 -28.03 3.06
N VAL A 413 -0.40 -26.97 2.25
CA VAL A 413 -1.50 -26.48 1.41
C VAL A 413 -1.91 -27.54 0.39
N TYR A 414 -0.97 -28.10 -0.37
CA TYR A 414 -1.30 -29.14 -1.36
C TYR A 414 -1.98 -30.35 -0.74
N ARG A 415 -1.46 -30.82 0.40
CA ARG A 415 -2.03 -31.96 1.13
C ARG A 415 -3.47 -31.69 1.54
N ALA A 416 -3.73 -30.54 2.14
CA ALA A 416 -5.07 -30.13 2.56
C ALA A 416 -6.02 -29.95 1.37
N CYS A 417 -5.56 -29.33 0.28
CA CYS A 417 -6.31 -29.22 -0.97
C CYS A 417 -6.71 -30.60 -1.52
N HIS A 418 -5.75 -31.52 -1.60
CA HIS A 418 -6.00 -32.89 -2.06
C HIS A 418 -7.00 -33.62 -1.15
N GLN A 419 -6.80 -33.56 0.17
CA GLN A 419 -7.67 -34.20 1.16
C GLN A 419 -9.11 -33.69 1.09
N HIS A 420 -9.31 -32.39 0.87
CA HIS A 420 -10.62 -31.76 0.79
C HIS A 420 -11.18 -31.64 -0.63
N ARG A 421 -10.48 -32.19 -1.64
CA ARG A 421 -10.84 -32.09 -3.07
C ARG A 421 -11.05 -30.64 -3.52
N VAL A 422 -10.24 -29.73 -3.00
CA VAL A 422 -10.24 -28.31 -3.34
C VAL A 422 -9.19 -28.08 -4.43
N PRO A 423 -9.57 -27.51 -5.59
CA PRO A 423 -8.61 -27.22 -6.64
C PRO A 423 -7.66 -26.09 -6.21
N CYS A 424 -6.39 -26.22 -6.57
CA CYS A 424 -5.31 -25.31 -6.19
C CYS A 424 -4.69 -24.69 -7.45
N ALA A 425 -4.71 -23.37 -7.54
CA ALA A 425 -4.08 -22.59 -8.59
C ALA A 425 -2.74 -22.04 -8.11
N GLU A 426 -1.64 -22.52 -8.69
CA GLU A 426 -0.33 -21.89 -8.57
C GLU A 426 -0.18 -20.82 -9.64
N ALA A 427 0.13 -19.60 -9.21
CA ALA A 427 0.28 -18.49 -10.13
C ALA A 427 1.11 -17.33 -9.57
N ASN A 428 1.76 -16.58 -10.45
CA ASN A 428 2.23 -15.24 -10.15
C ASN A 428 1.15 -14.20 -10.50
N LEU A 429 1.21 -13.05 -9.83
CA LEU A 429 0.52 -11.83 -10.26
C LEU A 429 1.43 -10.96 -11.13
N GLY A 430 2.72 -11.25 -11.22
CA GLY A 430 3.65 -10.45 -12.00
C GLY A 430 5.07 -10.86 -11.64
N GLN A 431 6.02 -10.31 -12.37
CA GLN A 431 7.43 -10.65 -12.17
C GLN A 431 8.08 -9.83 -11.05
N GLN A 432 7.44 -8.74 -10.67
CA GLN A 432 7.94 -7.86 -9.63
C GLN A 432 7.44 -8.32 -8.25
N ALA A 433 8.38 -8.57 -7.34
CA ALA A 433 8.08 -8.82 -5.94
C ALA A 433 7.53 -7.55 -5.27
N GLU A 434 6.27 -7.61 -4.85
CA GLU A 434 5.56 -6.52 -4.18
C GLU A 434 5.30 -6.86 -2.71
N PHE A 435 5.00 -5.85 -1.90
CA PHE A 435 4.53 -6.12 -0.55
C PHE A 435 3.18 -6.83 -0.57
N THR A 436 3.00 -7.77 0.36
CA THR A 436 1.77 -8.57 0.44
C THR A 436 0.51 -7.73 0.63
N SER A 437 0.60 -6.58 1.33
CA SER A 437 -0.52 -5.65 1.42
C SER A 437 -0.96 -5.10 0.05
N LYS A 438 -0.01 -4.81 -0.85
CA LYS A 438 -0.32 -4.37 -2.21
C LYS A 438 -0.90 -5.51 -3.05
N ILE A 439 -0.38 -6.73 -2.88
CA ILE A 439 -0.93 -7.91 -3.54
C ILE A 439 -2.41 -8.07 -3.16
N ILE A 440 -2.74 -7.93 -1.89
CA ILE A 440 -4.13 -8.00 -1.41
C ILE A 440 -4.99 -6.88 -2.00
N ASP A 441 -4.48 -5.63 -2.05
CA ASP A 441 -5.19 -4.53 -2.72
C ASP A 441 -5.47 -4.84 -4.21
N VAL A 442 -4.50 -5.41 -4.91
CA VAL A 442 -4.63 -5.82 -6.31
C VAL A 442 -5.71 -6.91 -6.45
N LEU A 443 -5.67 -7.92 -5.58
CA LEU A 443 -6.69 -8.98 -5.55
C LEU A 443 -8.08 -8.39 -5.33
N HIS A 444 -8.24 -7.47 -4.38
CA HIS A 444 -9.50 -6.73 -4.18
C HIS A 444 -9.93 -5.98 -5.43
N GLY A 445 -9.03 -5.26 -6.08
CA GLY A 445 -9.32 -4.59 -7.35
C GLY A 445 -9.87 -5.55 -8.40
N HIS A 446 -9.16 -6.63 -8.69
CA HIS A 446 -9.61 -7.64 -9.65
C HIS A 446 -10.89 -8.37 -9.23
N HIS A 447 -11.11 -8.56 -7.93
CA HIS A 447 -12.34 -9.10 -7.38
C HIS A 447 -13.53 -8.16 -7.64
N LEU A 448 -13.36 -6.86 -7.39
CA LEU A 448 -14.39 -5.85 -7.66
C LEU A 448 -14.73 -5.72 -9.14
N HIS A 449 -13.76 -6.01 -10.01
CA HIS A 449 -13.91 -6.11 -11.46
C HIS A 449 -14.50 -7.45 -11.94
N GLY A 450 -14.76 -8.42 -11.04
CA GLY A 450 -15.32 -9.72 -11.40
C GLY A 450 -14.36 -10.65 -12.12
N ARG A 451 -13.05 -10.39 -12.07
CA ARG A 451 -12.03 -11.13 -12.82
C ARG A 451 -11.31 -12.18 -12.02
N LEU A 452 -11.29 -12.01 -10.70
CA LEU A 452 -10.47 -12.84 -9.83
C LEU A 452 -10.96 -14.29 -9.78
N ALA A 453 -12.26 -14.51 -9.53
CA ALA A 453 -12.81 -15.86 -9.43
C ALA A 453 -12.64 -16.66 -10.73
N PRO A 454 -13.07 -16.17 -11.91
CA PRO A 454 -12.86 -16.90 -13.16
C PRO A 454 -11.39 -17.27 -13.38
N ALA A 455 -10.47 -16.33 -13.17
CA ALA A 455 -9.04 -16.57 -13.35
C ALA A 455 -8.48 -17.67 -12.41
N VAL A 456 -8.89 -17.67 -11.14
CA VAL A 456 -8.47 -18.70 -10.17
C VAL A 456 -9.03 -20.08 -10.56
N TRP A 457 -10.31 -20.17 -10.88
CA TRP A 457 -10.95 -21.45 -11.23
C TRP A 457 -10.40 -22.03 -12.54
N ASP A 458 -10.29 -21.21 -13.58
CA ASP A 458 -9.70 -21.62 -14.86
C ASP A 458 -8.27 -22.13 -14.66
N ARG A 459 -7.48 -21.42 -13.85
CA ARG A 459 -6.10 -21.80 -13.54
C ARG A 459 -6.06 -23.11 -12.76
N ALA A 460 -6.89 -23.27 -11.75
CA ALA A 460 -6.90 -24.46 -10.89
C ALA A 460 -7.37 -25.71 -11.65
N HIS A 461 -8.34 -25.58 -12.57
CA HIS A 461 -8.81 -26.70 -13.38
C HIS A 461 -7.78 -27.18 -14.41
N ARG A 462 -7.00 -26.27 -15.00
CA ARG A 462 -5.94 -26.64 -15.96
C ARG A 462 -4.82 -27.45 -15.33
N VAL A 463 -4.58 -27.30 -14.02
CA VAL A 463 -3.58 -28.09 -13.29
C VAL A 463 -4.07 -29.53 -13.05
N GLY A 464 -5.38 -29.72 -12.87
CA GLY A 464 -5.98 -31.04 -12.62
C GLY A 464 -6.18 -31.92 -13.86
N SER A 465 -6.21 -31.33 -15.06
CA SER A 465 -6.27 -32.08 -16.32
C SER A 465 -4.92 -32.73 -16.61
N SER A 466 -4.69 -33.89 -16.00
CA SER A 466 -3.49 -34.74 -16.12
C SER A 466 -3.22 -35.32 -17.51
N ASP A 467 -3.84 -34.79 -18.56
CA ASP A 467 -3.67 -35.27 -19.94
C ASP A 467 -2.25 -35.04 -20.51
N GLY A 468 -1.29 -34.61 -19.67
CA GLY A 468 0.15 -34.69 -19.94
C GLY A 468 0.62 -33.92 -21.17
N GLY A 469 -0.28 -33.24 -21.87
CA GLY A 469 0.03 -32.40 -23.00
C GLY A 469 0.99 -31.33 -22.51
N PRO A 470 2.15 -31.14 -23.17
CA PRO A 470 3.07 -30.08 -22.81
C PRO A 470 2.27 -28.78 -22.73
N VAL A 471 2.18 -28.21 -21.53
CA VAL A 471 1.51 -26.92 -21.33
C VAL A 471 2.13 -25.99 -22.35
N PRO A 472 1.36 -25.44 -23.31
CA PRO A 472 1.93 -24.73 -24.42
C PRO A 472 2.85 -23.64 -23.87
N GLU A 473 4.12 -23.71 -24.23
CA GLU A 473 5.22 -22.84 -23.76
C GLU A 473 4.85 -21.35 -23.87
N LYS A 474 3.90 -21.03 -24.76
CA LYS A 474 3.22 -19.73 -24.89
C LYS A 474 2.58 -19.16 -23.61
N LEU A 475 2.40 -19.94 -22.55
CA LEU A 475 1.88 -19.45 -21.26
C LEU A 475 2.96 -18.89 -20.33
N GLN A 476 4.25 -19.08 -20.62
CA GLN A 476 5.30 -18.30 -19.96
C GLN A 476 5.29 -16.90 -20.56
N ALA A 477 4.77 -15.94 -19.79
CA ALA A 477 4.84 -14.54 -20.19
C ALA A 477 6.33 -14.15 -20.26
N PRO A 478 6.86 -13.75 -21.43
CA PRO A 478 8.24 -13.32 -21.53
C PRO A 478 8.49 -12.18 -20.56
N ALA A 479 9.68 -12.15 -19.95
CA ALA A 479 10.08 -11.03 -19.10
C ALA A 479 10.01 -9.72 -19.89
N ARG A 480 8.96 -8.94 -19.63
CA ARG A 480 8.78 -7.64 -20.25
C ARG A 480 9.65 -6.66 -19.49
N ALA A 481 10.48 -5.92 -20.21
CA ALA A 481 11.19 -4.79 -19.63
C ALA A 481 10.18 -3.85 -18.95
N PRO A 482 10.54 -3.22 -17.82
CA PRO A 482 9.66 -2.28 -17.15
C PRO A 482 9.19 -1.16 -18.11
N PRO A 483 7.98 -0.61 -17.91
CA PRO A 483 7.48 0.48 -18.75
C PRO A 483 8.48 1.64 -18.82
N LYS A 484 8.69 2.16 -20.04
CA LYS A 484 9.52 3.35 -20.26
C LYS A 484 8.64 4.58 -20.10
N GLY A 485 8.85 5.34 -19.03
CA GLY A 485 8.13 6.58 -18.78
C GLY A 485 7.87 6.81 -17.29
N THR A 486 7.15 7.88 -17.00
CA THR A 486 6.80 8.31 -15.65
C THR A 486 5.33 8.02 -15.37
N PHE A 487 5.07 7.47 -14.19
CA PHE A 487 3.75 7.22 -13.64
C PHE A 487 3.54 8.10 -12.40
N TRP A 488 2.78 9.17 -12.55
CA TRP A 488 2.59 10.20 -11.53
C TRP A 488 1.15 10.23 -11.05
N ILE A 489 0.92 10.08 -9.75
CA ILE A 489 -0.42 10.19 -9.16
C ILE A 489 -0.54 11.48 -8.35
N PHE A 490 -1.65 12.20 -8.54
CA PHE A 490 -2.11 13.29 -7.70
C PHE A 490 -3.33 12.80 -6.91
N ALA A 491 -3.31 12.96 -5.59
CA ALA A 491 -4.40 12.57 -4.71
C ALA A 491 -4.79 13.73 -3.77
N PRO A 492 -6.07 14.10 -3.67
CA PRO A 492 -6.52 15.13 -2.75
C PRO A 492 -6.46 14.60 -1.31
N VAL A 493 -5.99 15.44 -0.40
CA VAL A 493 -5.91 15.14 1.03
C VAL A 493 -6.64 16.23 1.80
N GLY A 494 -7.43 15.82 2.80
CA GLY A 494 -8.08 16.76 3.70
C GLY A 494 -7.09 17.47 4.62
N GLY A 495 -7.43 18.66 5.08
CA GLY A 495 -6.56 19.46 5.94
C GLY A 495 -5.47 20.20 5.16
N GLY A 496 -4.50 20.73 5.89
CA GLY A 496 -3.29 21.36 5.34
C GLY A 496 -2.04 20.51 5.53
N PRO A 497 -0.92 20.88 4.87
CA PRO A 497 0.35 20.16 5.02
C PRO A 497 0.85 20.11 6.46
N ARG A 498 0.51 21.13 7.27
CA ARG A 498 0.84 21.17 8.71
C ARG A 498 0.07 20.14 9.54
N ASP A 499 -1.07 19.63 9.06
CA ASP A 499 -1.81 18.60 9.78
C ASP A 499 -1.07 17.25 9.75
N LEU A 500 -0.19 17.02 8.77
CA LEU A 500 0.75 15.87 8.77
C LEU A 500 1.73 15.93 9.96
N VAL A 501 1.97 17.13 10.45
CA VAL A 501 2.91 17.46 11.51
C VAL A 501 2.20 17.58 12.88
N ALA A 502 0.88 17.72 12.88
CA ALA A 502 0.08 17.92 14.08
C ALA A 502 0.02 16.66 14.96
N ASP A 503 -0.42 16.84 16.21
CA ASP A 503 -0.47 15.84 17.29
C ASP A 503 -1.09 14.48 16.87
N ASP A 504 -0.70 13.40 17.54
CA ASP A 504 -0.99 12.00 17.18
C ASP A 504 -2.48 11.73 16.92
N ARG A 505 -3.37 12.46 17.60
CA ARG A 505 -4.83 12.36 17.42
C ARG A 505 -5.33 12.88 16.07
N ARG A 506 -4.64 13.83 15.44
CA ARG A 506 -4.95 14.30 14.07
C ARG A 506 -4.28 13.43 13.01
N LYS A 507 -3.14 12.79 13.34
CA LYS A 507 -2.42 11.84 12.46
C LYS A 507 -3.25 10.63 12.09
N ASP A 508 -4.16 10.21 12.96
CA ASP A 508 -5.12 9.12 12.71
C ASP A 508 -5.99 9.38 11.47
N GLY A 509 -6.23 10.64 11.07
CA GLY A 509 -6.92 10.96 9.83
C GLY A 509 -6.05 10.85 8.56
N MET A 510 -4.73 10.77 8.72
CA MET A 510 -3.76 10.91 7.64
C MET A 510 -2.98 9.64 7.33
N TYR A 511 -3.30 8.50 7.95
CA TYR A 511 -2.66 7.20 7.68
C TYR A 511 -2.70 6.81 6.19
N GLU A 512 -3.66 7.34 5.42
CA GLU A 512 -3.72 7.15 3.96
C GLU A 512 -2.46 7.69 3.27
N VAL A 513 -1.86 8.78 3.74
CA VAL A 513 -0.67 9.41 3.14
C VAL A 513 0.56 8.47 3.16
N PRO A 514 1.07 8.00 4.31
CA PRO A 514 2.21 7.09 4.33
C PRO A 514 1.91 5.78 3.59
N ARG A 515 0.66 5.30 3.59
CA ARG A 515 0.29 4.10 2.84
C ARG A 515 0.30 4.30 1.35
N SER A 516 -0.24 5.41 0.87
CA SER A 516 -0.18 5.79 -0.54
C SER A 516 1.27 5.93 -1.00
N MET A 517 2.17 6.45 -0.15
CA MET A 517 3.62 6.48 -0.43
C MET A 517 4.18 5.06 -0.56
N ILE A 518 3.91 4.17 0.39
CA ILE A 518 4.34 2.76 0.33
C ILE A 518 3.81 2.07 -0.95
N SER A 519 2.51 2.23 -1.23
CA SER A 519 1.84 1.66 -2.41
C SER A 519 2.47 2.15 -3.72
N GLN A 520 2.83 3.43 -3.81
CA GLN A 520 3.35 4.02 -5.04
C GLN A 520 4.86 3.88 -5.21
N LEU A 521 5.67 4.04 -4.16
CA LEU A 521 7.10 4.29 -4.29
C LEU A 521 7.99 3.10 -3.89
N TRP A 522 7.54 2.21 -3.00
CA TRP A 522 8.32 1.05 -2.55
C TRP A 522 7.89 -0.23 -3.24
N CYS A 523 8.82 -1.09 -3.65
CA CYS A 523 8.54 -2.52 -3.83
C CYS A 523 9.34 -3.36 -2.81
N SER A 524 9.17 -4.68 -2.83
CA SER A 524 9.78 -5.56 -1.83
C SER A 524 11.32 -5.42 -1.80
N LYS A 525 11.93 -5.33 -2.99
CA LYS A 525 13.40 -5.31 -3.14
C LYS A 525 13.95 -3.92 -3.50
N ALA A 526 13.19 -3.07 -4.18
CA ALA A 526 13.68 -1.82 -4.78
C ALA A 526 12.73 -0.62 -4.57
N GLU A 527 13.05 0.51 -5.19
CA GLU A 527 12.14 1.64 -5.35
C GLU A 527 11.54 1.61 -6.76
N HIS A 528 10.36 2.21 -6.93
CA HIS A 528 9.78 2.42 -8.26
C HIS A 528 10.33 3.69 -8.89
N LYS A 529 11.47 3.60 -9.59
CA LYS A 529 12.18 4.76 -10.17
C LYS A 529 11.34 5.61 -11.12
N SER A 530 10.36 5.01 -11.80
CA SER A 530 9.47 5.70 -12.73
C SER A 530 8.25 6.34 -12.06
N HIS A 531 8.10 6.24 -10.74
CA HIS A 531 6.88 6.66 -10.06
C HIS A 531 7.04 8.03 -9.40
N ALA A 532 5.96 8.77 -9.28
CA ALA A 532 5.88 9.96 -8.44
C ALA A 532 4.51 10.03 -7.76
N LEU A 533 4.46 10.65 -6.59
CA LEU A 533 3.23 10.84 -5.83
C LEU A 533 3.12 12.28 -5.36
N SER A 534 1.99 12.91 -5.63
CA SER A 534 1.67 14.26 -5.17
C SER A 534 0.37 14.25 -4.37
N PHE A 535 0.39 14.85 -3.19
CA PHE A 535 -0.78 15.10 -2.38
C PHE A 535 -1.21 16.55 -2.53
N VAL A 536 -2.49 16.78 -2.80
CA VAL A 536 -3.05 18.12 -3.03
C VAL A 536 -3.93 18.49 -1.85
N PHE A 537 -3.54 19.53 -1.11
CA PHE A 537 -4.28 20.00 0.05
C PHE A 537 -5.39 20.95 -0.35
N VAL A 538 -6.31 21.19 0.60
CA VAL A 538 -7.48 22.08 0.38
C VAL A 538 -7.05 23.52 0.06
N GLY A 539 -5.91 23.98 0.58
CA GLY A 539 -5.35 25.30 0.28
C GLY A 539 -4.67 25.40 -1.10
N GLY A 540 -4.57 24.31 -1.85
CA GLY A 540 -3.91 24.26 -3.16
C GLY A 540 -2.40 24.01 -3.08
N GLU A 541 -1.84 23.82 -1.88
CA GLU A 541 -0.48 23.34 -1.71
C GLU A 541 -0.35 21.91 -2.25
N VAL A 542 0.79 21.62 -2.87
CA VAL A 542 1.11 20.32 -3.44
C VAL A 542 2.36 19.77 -2.77
N LEU A 543 2.20 18.65 -2.08
CA LEU A 543 3.29 17.86 -1.52
C LEU A 543 3.66 16.76 -2.50
N THR A 544 4.79 16.90 -3.17
CA THR A 544 5.34 15.87 -4.05
C THR A 544 6.40 15.07 -3.32
N VAL A 545 6.29 13.75 -3.39
CA VAL A 545 7.23 12.78 -2.86
C VAL A 545 7.81 11.98 -4.03
N PHE A 546 9.13 11.94 -4.11
CA PHE A 546 9.87 11.27 -5.17
C PHE A 546 10.43 9.92 -4.71
N PRO A 547 10.75 9.00 -5.66
CA PRO A 547 11.34 7.71 -5.33
C PRO A 547 12.62 7.79 -4.52
N SER A 548 13.43 8.85 -4.70
CA SER A 548 14.68 9.03 -3.94
C SER A 548 14.48 8.99 -2.43
N LEU A 549 13.30 9.37 -1.91
CA LEU A 549 12.98 9.20 -0.49
C LEU A 549 13.09 7.73 -0.04
N VAL A 550 12.72 6.80 -0.90
CA VAL A 550 12.85 5.35 -0.68
C VAL A 550 14.30 4.98 -0.44
N THR A 551 15.19 5.48 -1.28
CA THR A 551 16.63 5.27 -1.15
C THR A 551 17.14 5.86 0.17
N CYS A 552 16.83 7.13 0.50
CA CYS A 552 17.24 7.72 1.79
C CYS A 552 16.78 6.89 2.99
N LEU A 553 15.51 6.45 3.00
CA LEU A 553 14.95 5.67 4.09
C LEU A 553 15.46 4.24 4.13
N LYS A 554 15.78 3.61 2.99
CA LYS A 554 16.39 2.27 2.96
C LYS A 554 17.81 2.28 3.51
N MET A 555 18.57 3.34 3.25
CA MET A 555 19.92 3.48 3.79
C MET A 555 19.92 3.62 5.32
N GLN A 556 18.88 4.25 5.88
CA GLN A 556 18.74 4.45 7.33
C GLN A 556 17.99 3.31 8.02
N HIS A 557 17.08 2.65 7.31
CA HIS A 557 16.26 1.57 7.80
C HIS A 557 16.41 0.36 6.88
N ARG A 558 17.00 -0.72 7.40
CA ARG A 558 17.25 -2.00 6.69
C ARG A 558 15.97 -2.72 6.21
N ALA A 559 14.78 -2.14 6.44
CA ALA A 559 13.49 -2.72 6.13
C ALA A 559 12.55 -1.66 5.56
N ALA A 560 11.39 -2.09 5.02
CA ALA A 560 10.34 -1.16 4.60
C ALA A 560 9.97 -0.22 5.77
N PRO A 561 9.86 1.09 5.54
CA PRO A 561 9.60 2.06 6.60
C PRO A 561 8.21 1.83 7.19
N THR A 562 8.08 2.12 8.49
CA THR A 562 6.77 2.24 9.15
C THR A 562 6.08 3.52 8.73
N GLU A 563 4.76 3.59 8.98
CA GLU A 563 4.01 4.84 8.89
C GLU A 563 4.67 5.96 9.71
N ARG A 564 5.20 5.63 10.90
CA ARG A 564 5.92 6.58 11.76
C ARG A 564 7.20 7.09 11.11
N ASN A 565 8.00 6.22 10.49
CA ASN A 565 9.22 6.64 9.80
C ASN A 565 8.90 7.59 8.66
N LEU A 566 7.85 7.29 7.86
CA LEU A 566 7.43 8.14 6.75
C LEU A 566 6.92 9.49 7.21
N VAL A 567 6.10 9.54 8.26
CA VAL A 567 5.63 10.80 8.84
C VAL A 567 6.82 11.63 9.35
N ASN A 568 7.78 11.01 10.04
CA ASN A 568 8.99 11.72 10.48
C ASN A 568 9.82 12.23 9.29
N ALA A 569 9.93 11.45 8.21
CA ALA A 569 10.63 11.86 6.99
C ALA A 569 9.98 13.07 6.32
N LEU A 570 8.64 13.08 6.25
CA LEU A 570 7.90 14.24 5.75
C LEU A 570 8.13 15.46 6.63
N ARG A 571 8.15 15.30 7.96
CA ARG A 571 8.43 16.39 8.92
C ARG A 571 9.82 16.98 8.71
N VAL A 572 10.85 16.15 8.55
CA VAL A 572 12.20 16.62 8.18
C VAL A 572 12.17 17.35 6.84
N GLY A 573 11.49 16.79 5.83
CA GLY A 573 11.35 17.42 4.51
C GLY A 573 10.63 18.78 4.52
N PHE A 574 9.80 19.04 5.53
CA PHE A 574 9.17 20.35 5.75
C PHE A 574 10.01 21.33 6.57
N GLY A 575 11.17 20.92 7.07
CA GLY A 575 11.97 21.72 7.99
C GLY A 575 11.35 21.83 9.39
N ASP A 576 10.57 20.84 9.83
CA ASP A 576 10.09 20.79 11.22
C ASP A 576 11.26 20.49 12.17
N TYR A 577 11.64 21.49 12.95
CA TYR A 577 12.71 21.40 13.95
C TYR A 577 12.44 20.37 15.06
N LYS A 578 11.20 19.90 15.23
CA LYS A 578 10.82 18.83 16.16
C LYS A 578 10.84 17.44 15.52
N ALA A 579 11.23 17.33 14.25
CA ALA A 579 11.40 16.04 13.60
C ALA A 579 12.62 15.31 14.18
N ASP A 580 12.72 14.02 13.88
CA ASP A 580 13.86 13.21 14.29
C ASP A 580 15.13 13.73 13.60
N THR A 581 16.02 14.36 14.36
CA THR A 581 17.25 14.97 13.83
C THR A 581 18.26 13.93 13.35
N SER A 582 18.09 12.65 13.70
CA SER A 582 18.92 11.56 13.17
C SER A 582 18.55 11.18 11.73
N LEU A 583 17.37 11.59 11.28
CA LEU A 583 16.87 11.25 9.96
C LEU A 583 17.33 12.29 8.93
N VAL A 584 18.10 11.85 7.94
CA VAL A 584 18.63 12.73 6.88
C VAL A 584 17.83 12.52 5.61
N ILE A 585 17.19 13.57 5.10
CA ILE A 585 16.41 13.51 3.85
C ILE A 585 17.06 14.43 2.83
N ASP A 586 17.42 13.89 1.67
CA ASP A 586 18.07 14.68 0.63
C ASP A 586 17.15 15.78 0.11
N SER A 587 17.76 16.93 -0.24
CA SER A 587 17.03 18.05 -0.81
C SER A 587 16.33 17.62 -2.10
N GLY A 588 15.01 17.73 -2.14
CA GLY A 588 14.21 17.38 -3.31
C GLY A 588 13.52 16.01 -3.25
N CYS A 589 13.77 15.16 -2.25
CA CYS A 589 12.98 13.94 -2.02
C CYS A 589 11.52 14.24 -1.69
N VAL A 590 11.32 15.34 -0.96
CA VAL A 590 10.03 15.89 -0.56
C VAL A 590 10.01 17.33 -0.99
N ASN A 591 8.94 17.75 -1.69
CA ASN A 591 8.75 19.13 -2.06
C ASN A 591 7.33 19.57 -1.73
N LEU A 592 7.21 20.58 -0.89
CA LEU A 592 5.97 21.30 -0.65
C LEU A 592 6.01 22.61 -1.43
N SER A 593 5.12 22.75 -2.40
CA SER A 593 5.09 23.91 -3.30
C SER A 593 3.67 24.35 -3.59
N THR A 594 3.51 25.57 -4.07
CA THR A 594 2.28 25.95 -4.77
C THR A 594 2.32 25.43 -6.21
N LEU A 595 1.17 25.29 -6.85
CA LEU A 595 1.12 24.80 -8.24
C LEU A 595 1.88 25.71 -9.23
N SER A 596 2.02 27.00 -8.91
CA SER A 596 2.83 27.97 -9.67
C SER A 596 4.34 27.71 -9.59
N GLU A 597 4.80 27.08 -8.50
CA GLU A 597 6.22 26.78 -8.25
C GLU A 597 6.53 25.30 -8.51
N PHE A 598 5.57 24.57 -9.08
CA PHE A 598 5.63 23.13 -9.20
C PHE A 598 6.76 22.69 -10.14
N PRO A 599 7.76 21.92 -9.67
CA PRO A 599 8.93 21.63 -10.47
C PRO A 599 8.67 20.46 -11.43
N VAL A 600 8.21 20.76 -12.63
CA VAL A 600 8.03 19.75 -13.68
C VAL A 600 9.37 19.14 -14.11
N GLU A 601 10.48 19.86 -13.93
CA GLU A 601 11.80 19.50 -14.47
C GLU A 601 12.71 18.75 -13.47
N ARG A 602 12.32 18.60 -12.20
CA ARG A 602 13.21 18.03 -11.17
C ARG A 602 13.28 16.50 -11.17
N SER A 603 12.38 15.78 -11.84
CA SER A 603 12.59 14.35 -12.02
C SER A 603 13.67 14.13 -13.06
N GLU A 604 14.65 13.28 -12.77
CA GLU A 604 15.69 12.83 -13.72
C GLU A 604 15.11 12.38 -15.08
N GLN A 605 13.82 12.01 -15.08
CA GLN A 605 13.01 11.78 -16.25
C GLN A 605 12.06 12.96 -16.47
N MET A 606 12.38 13.82 -17.44
CA MET A 606 11.40 14.81 -17.92
C MET A 606 10.18 14.10 -18.52
N LEU A 607 8.99 14.58 -18.16
CA LEU A 607 7.73 14.15 -18.80
C LEU A 607 7.78 14.50 -20.30
N ASP A 608 7.52 13.50 -21.14
CA ASP A 608 7.32 13.66 -22.56
C ASP A 608 5.92 14.22 -22.82
N ARG A 609 5.82 15.55 -22.86
CA ARG A 609 4.56 16.28 -23.08
C ARG A 609 3.77 15.78 -24.30
N SER A 610 4.45 15.29 -25.34
CA SER A 610 3.82 14.77 -26.55
C SER A 610 3.25 13.37 -26.38
N ARG A 611 3.82 12.59 -25.46
CA ARG A 611 3.45 11.21 -25.14
C ARG A 611 2.85 11.05 -23.74
N MET A 612 2.49 12.15 -23.08
CA MET A 612 1.80 12.17 -21.80
C MET A 612 0.27 12.02 -21.95
N VAL A 613 -0.36 11.30 -21.03
CA VAL A 613 -1.81 11.20 -20.88
C VAL A 613 -2.21 11.67 -19.49
N LEU A 614 -3.26 12.50 -19.42
CA LEU A 614 -3.87 12.95 -18.17
C LEU A 614 -5.12 12.10 -17.93
N LEU A 615 -5.09 11.28 -16.89
CA LEU A 615 -6.19 10.41 -16.49
C LEU A 615 -6.91 11.03 -15.29
N ASP A 616 -8.13 11.51 -15.48
CA ASP A 616 -9.02 11.94 -14.39
C ASP A 616 -9.84 10.73 -13.94
N LEU A 617 -9.59 10.27 -12.71
CA LEU A 617 -10.03 8.97 -12.20
C LEU A 617 -10.93 9.13 -10.97
N GLN A 618 -12.21 8.81 -11.14
CA GLN A 618 -13.20 8.86 -10.07
C GLN A 618 -13.32 7.52 -9.33
N LEU A 619 -13.27 7.54 -8.01
CA LEU A 619 -13.51 6.39 -7.13
C LEU A 619 -14.93 6.34 -6.60
N GLY A 620 -15.56 5.17 -6.70
CA GLY A 620 -16.87 4.92 -6.09
C GLY A 620 -18.05 5.64 -6.75
N GLY A 621 -17.85 6.25 -7.91
CA GLY A 621 -18.94 6.82 -8.71
C GLY A 621 -19.82 5.74 -9.31
N ASP A 622 -21.09 6.08 -9.56
CA ASP A 622 -21.97 5.26 -10.36
C ASP A 622 -21.39 5.15 -11.78
N ALA A 623 -21.40 3.94 -12.35
CA ALA A 623 -20.86 3.69 -13.69
C ALA A 623 -21.57 4.52 -14.79
N ALA A 624 -22.69 5.16 -14.44
CA ALA A 624 -23.45 6.06 -15.29
C ALA A 624 -22.68 7.35 -15.64
N HIS A 625 -21.71 7.79 -14.84
CA HIS A 625 -21.09 9.13 -15.00
C HIS A 625 -19.73 9.10 -15.68
N ALA A 626 -18.93 8.06 -15.44
CA ALA A 626 -17.65 7.86 -16.09
C ALA A 626 -17.46 6.37 -16.42
N PRO A 627 -16.97 6.05 -17.62
CA PRO A 627 -16.85 4.67 -18.02
C PRO A 627 -15.75 3.99 -17.20
N ARG A 628 -15.99 2.75 -16.77
CA ARG A 628 -15.04 2.04 -15.91
C ARG A 628 -13.70 1.84 -16.61
N LEU A 629 -12.60 2.10 -15.93
CA LEU A 629 -11.28 1.76 -16.44
C LEU A 629 -11.20 0.24 -16.59
N ASN A 630 -11.21 -0.22 -17.83
CA ASN A 630 -10.99 -1.61 -18.16
C ASN A 630 -9.56 -1.74 -18.67
N ALA A 631 -8.65 -2.08 -17.76
CA ALA A 631 -7.21 -2.16 -18.06
C ALA A 631 -6.84 -3.23 -19.10
N TYR A 632 -7.78 -4.12 -19.45
CA TYR A 632 -7.51 -5.25 -20.35
C TYR A 632 -8.60 -5.41 -21.40
N ALA A 633 -9.28 -4.32 -21.79
CA ALA A 633 -10.15 -4.37 -22.95
C ALA A 633 -9.27 -4.67 -24.18
N ASP A 634 -9.63 -5.69 -24.96
CA ASP A 634 -8.89 -6.05 -26.17
C ASP A 634 -8.81 -4.86 -27.12
N GLY A 635 -7.60 -4.33 -27.27
CA GLY A 635 -7.26 -3.36 -28.31
C GLY A 635 -7.22 -4.00 -29.70
N ALA A 636 -8.13 -4.92 -30.01
CA ALA A 636 -8.16 -5.75 -31.22
C ALA A 636 -8.35 -4.95 -32.53
N GLY A 637 -8.46 -3.62 -32.47
CA GLY A 637 -8.33 -2.77 -33.64
C GLY A 637 -6.87 -2.45 -33.94
N SER A 638 -6.19 -3.29 -34.72
CA SER A 638 -4.82 -3.11 -35.24
C SER A 638 -4.66 -1.91 -36.21
N GLY A 639 -5.56 -0.93 -36.18
CA GLY A 639 -5.50 0.26 -37.02
C GLY A 639 -4.44 1.25 -36.53
N SER A 640 -3.43 1.50 -37.37
CA SER A 640 -2.21 2.30 -37.13
C SER A 640 -2.41 3.82 -36.86
N GLY A 641 -3.61 4.31 -36.55
CA GLY A 641 -3.89 5.75 -36.62
C GLY A 641 -3.76 6.53 -35.32
N VAL A 642 -4.45 6.11 -34.26
CA VAL A 642 -4.70 6.95 -33.07
C VAL A 642 -4.56 6.17 -31.75
N GLY A 643 -4.85 4.87 -31.75
CA GLY A 643 -4.79 4.00 -30.57
C GLY A 643 -3.46 3.28 -30.36
N ASP A 644 -2.38 3.72 -31.01
CA ASP A 644 -1.07 3.07 -30.85
C ASP A 644 -0.55 3.25 -29.42
N PRO A 645 -0.39 2.17 -28.62
CA PRO A 645 0.16 2.25 -27.27
C PRO A 645 1.54 2.93 -27.22
N LYS A 646 2.31 2.90 -28.32
CA LYS A 646 3.60 3.60 -28.40
C LYS A 646 3.46 5.11 -28.27
N ARG A 647 2.27 5.71 -28.47
CA ARG A 647 2.03 7.14 -28.28
C ARG A 647 1.81 7.55 -26.83
N VAL A 648 1.74 6.59 -25.91
CA VAL A 648 1.61 6.83 -24.48
C VAL A 648 2.91 6.35 -23.82
N ARG A 649 3.65 7.29 -23.26
CA ARG A 649 4.88 7.07 -22.52
C ARG A 649 4.66 7.36 -21.05
N ASP A 650 4.11 8.54 -20.76
CA ASP A 650 3.92 9.02 -19.40
C ASP A 650 2.44 9.11 -19.07
N VAL A 651 2.10 8.77 -17.83
CA VAL A 651 0.71 8.76 -17.35
C VAL A 651 0.65 9.56 -16.05
N VAL A 652 -0.16 10.61 -16.08
CA VAL A 652 -0.44 11.45 -14.92
C VAL A 652 -1.89 11.21 -14.51
N VAL A 653 -2.10 10.71 -13.29
CA VAL A 653 -3.41 10.36 -12.75
C VAL A 653 -3.85 11.40 -11.75
N LEU A 654 -5.06 11.92 -11.91
CA LEU A 654 -5.75 12.76 -10.93
C LEU A 654 -6.82 11.89 -10.29
N LEU A 655 -6.55 11.43 -9.07
CA LEU A 655 -7.45 10.56 -8.31
C LEU A 655 -8.43 11.41 -7.51
N HIS A 656 -9.73 11.15 -7.58
CA HIS A 656 -10.69 11.81 -6.71
C HIS A 656 -11.82 10.85 -6.30
N HIS A 657 -12.49 11.14 -5.19
CA HIS A 657 -13.58 10.30 -4.68
C HIS A 657 -14.94 10.90 -5.00
N ALA A 658 -15.93 10.05 -5.23
CA ALA A 658 -17.31 10.46 -5.41
C ALA A 658 -17.96 11.00 -4.12
N ASP A 659 -17.36 10.75 -2.95
CA ASP A 659 -17.84 11.20 -1.63
C ASP A 659 -17.57 12.69 -1.34
N GLY A 660 -16.99 13.43 -2.30
CA GLY A 660 -16.72 14.86 -2.20
C GLY A 660 -15.28 15.19 -1.83
N ARG A 661 -14.38 14.21 -1.63
CA ARG A 661 -12.93 14.49 -1.62
C ARG A 661 -12.44 14.73 -3.05
N ASP A 662 -12.47 15.99 -3.44
CA ASP A 662 -12.02 16.46 -4.75
C ASP A 662 -10.91 17.51 -4.65
N PHE A 663 -10.25 17.80 -5.76
CA PHE A 663 -9.24 18.83 -5.87
C PHE A 663 -9.83 20.24 -5.71
N PRO A 664 -9.04 21.23 -5.27
CA PRO A 664 -9.46 22.63 -5.27
C PRO A 664 -9.93 23.09 -6.65
N ARG A 665 -10.91 24.00 -6.66
CA ARG A 665 -11.50 24.51 -7.92
C ARG A 665 -10.41 25.11 -8.82
N GLY A 666 -10.39 24.70 -10.09
CA GLY A 666 -9.40 25.16 -11.07
C GLY A 666 -8.05 24.45 -11.01
N PHE A 667 -7.85 23.50 -10.08
CA PHE A 667 -6.58 22.79 -9.94
C PHE A 667 -6.24 21.96 -11.18
N ARG A 668 -7.22 21.22 -11.73
CA ARG A 668 -7.03 20.34 -12.89
C ARG A 668 -6.53 21.11 -14.11
N GLU A 669 -7.15 22.26 -14.38
CA GLU A 669 -6.83 23.12 -15.51
C GLU A 669 -5.46 23.77 -15.36
N LYS A 670 -5.16 24.28 -14.15
CA LYS A 670 -3.85 24.85 -13.83
C LYS A 670 -2.75 23.80 -13.94
N LEU A 671 -2.98 22.59 -13.42
CA LEU A 671 -2.00 21.50 -13.47
C LEU A 671 -1.71 21.11 -14.92
N ALA A 672 -2.75 20.93 -15.75
CA ALA A 672 -2.55 20.66 -17.16
C ALA A 672 -1.77 21.78 -17.87
N GLY A 673 -2.04 23.05 -17.54
CA GLY A 673 -1.26 24.18 -18.03
C GLY A 673 0.22 24.06 -17.68
N VAL A 674 0.53 23.82 -16.41
CA VAL A 674 1.91 23.67 -15.90
C VAL A 674 2.62 22.49 -16.57
N LEU A 675 2.00 21.30 -16.61
CA LEU A 675 2.60 20.10 -17.18
C LEU A 675 2.85 20.22 -18.69
N LEU A 676 1.98 20.93 -19.41
CA LEU A 676 2.13 21.15 -20.85
C LEU A 676 3.07 22.33 -21.20
N GLY A 677 3.59 23.04 -20.21
CA GLY A 677 4.47 24.19 -20.42
C GLY A 677 3.73 25.40 -20.99
N ALA A 678 2.48 25.61 -20.58
CA ALA A 678 1.76 26.85 -20.87
C ALA A 678 2.38 28.00 -20.06
N SER A 679 3.50 28.55 -20.53
CA SER A 679 4.03 29.80 -19.97
C SER A 679 3.05 30.94 -20.28
N GLU A 680 2.88 31.85 -19.32
CA GLU A 680 2.19 33.11 -19.55
C GLU A 680 3.00 33.89 -20.61
N GLY A 681 2.51 33.93 -21.86
CA GLY A 681 3.15 34.69 -22.95
C GLY A 681 3.46 33.93 -24.25
N ALA A 682 3.53 32.59 -24.25
CA ALA A 682 3.78 31.86 -25.50
C ALA A 682 2.54 31.85 -26.41
N GLU A 683 2.69 32.19 -27.70
CA GLU A 683 1.60 32.22 -28.69
C GLU A 683 0.68 30.98 -28.61
N ALA A 684 -0.62 31.21 -28.46
CA ALA A 684 -1.61 30.18 -28.18
C ALA A 684 -1.73 29.10 -29.28
N GLN A 685 -1.20 29.33 -30.48
CA GLN A 685 -1.49 28.50 -31.67
C GLN A 685 -0.69 27.19 -31.77
N LYS A 686 0.40 26.99 -31.01
CA LYS A 686 1.22 25.75 -31.08
C LYS A 686 1.24 24.89 -29.82
N ARG A 687 0.39 25.18 -28.83
CA ARG A 687 0.43 24.45 -27.55
C ARG A 687 -0.08 23.01 -27.71
N PRO A 688 0.67 21.99 -27.24
CA PRO A 688 0.18 20.62 -27.24
C PRO A 688 -1.11 20.56 -26.41
N ARG A 689 -2.17 19.98 -26.98
CA ARG A 689 -3.43 19.80 -26.26
C ARG A 689 -3.32 18.65 -25.27
N ALA A 690 -3.79 18.88 -24.05
CA ALA A 690 -3.93 17.85 -23.03
C ALA A 690 -4.75 16.68 -23.58
N ARG A 691 -4.20 15.46 -23.52
CA ARG A 691 -4.92 14.23 -23.83
C ARG A 691 -5.58 13.73 -22.55
N TRP A 692 -6.78 14.24 -22.29
CA TRP A 692 -7.59 13.85 -21.15
C TRP A 692 -8.31 12.53 -21.40
N VAL A 693 -8.25 11.64 -20.42
CA VAL A 693 -9.08 10.44 -20.33
C VAL A 693 -9.84 10.53 -19.01
N GLN A 694 -11.15 10.42 -19.07
CA GLN A 694 -11.99 10.27 -17.88
C GLN A 694 -12.33 8.80 -17.69
N ALA A 695 -12.16 8.30 -16.48
CA ALA A 695 -12.54 6.93 -16.13
C ALA A 695 -13.01 6.83 -14.69
N SER A 696 -13.65 5.70 -14.35
CA SER A 696 -14.01 5.36 -12.98
C SER A 696 -13.40 4.03 -12.54
N LEU A 697 -13.18 3.89 -11.24
CA LEU A 697 -12.90 2.61 -10.59
C LEU A 697 -13.93 2.33 -9.48
N PRO A 698 -14.13 1.05 -9.14
CA PRO A 698 -14.85 0.67 -7.92
C PRO A 698 -14.31 1.41 -6.70
N GLN A 699 -15.18 1.67 -5.72
CA GLN A 699 -14.75 2.32 -4.47
C GLN A 699 -13.75 1.42 -3.73
N MET A 700 -12.53 1.92 -3.56
CA MET A 700 -11.43 1.35 -2.80
C MET A 700 -10.81 2.46 -1.95
N THR A 701 -9.91 2.09 -1.03
CA THR A 701 -9.04 3.07 -0.38
C THR A 701 -8.13 3.75 -1.40
N THR A 702 -7.71 4.99 -1.13
CA THR A 702 -6.76 5.73 -1.97
C THR A 702 -5.48 4.90 -2.24
N HIS A 703 -4.90 4.30 -1.20
CA HIS A 703 -3.72 3.46 -1.33
C HIS A 703 -3.99 2.16 -2.10
N GLY A 704 -5.16 1.54 -1.93
CA GLY A 704 -5.53 0.34 -2.67
C GLY A 704 -5.72 0.60 -4.16
N THR A 705 -6.31 1.74 -4.53
CA THR A 705 -6.34 2.17 -5.93
C THR A 705 -4.93 2.41 -6.49
N ILE A 706 -4.06 3.08 -5.72
CA ILE A 706 -2.68 3.33 -6.13
C ILE A 706 -1.95 1.99 -6.36
N SER A 707 -2.08 1.03 -5.44
CA SER A 707 -1.55 -0.33 -5.58
C SER A 707 -2.03 -0.99 -6.88
N LEU A 708 -3.33 -0.90 -7.18
CA LEU A 708 -3.92 -1.47 -8.40
C LEU A 708 -3.41 -0.79 -9.68
N LEU A 709 -3.32 0.54 -9.71
CA LEU A 709 -2.83 1.27 -10.89
C LEU A 709 -1.33 1.05 -11.13
N ALA A 710 -0.53 1.04 -10.07
CA ALA A 710 0.89 0.70 -10.14
C ALA A 710 1.06 -0.73 -10.68
N HIS A 711 0.22 -1.66 -10.24
CA HIS A 711 0.19 -3.00 -10.79
C HIS A 711 -0.17 -3.04 -12.27
N TYR A 712 -1.20 -2.29 -12.71
CA TYR A 712 -1.53 -2.16 -14.13
C TYR A 712 -0.41 -1.51 -14.95
N TRP A 713 0.33 -0.59 -14.36
CA TRP A 713 1.50 0.00 -14.98
C TRP A 713 2.60 -1.05 -15.18
N HIS A 714 3.02 -1.75 -14.12
CA HIS A 714 4.09 -2.76 -14.18
C HIS A 714 3.77 -3.95 -15.07
N THR A 715 2.50 -4.33 -15.17
CA THR A 715 2.03 -5.42 -16.03
C THR A 715 1.79 -4.97 -17.47
N HIS A 716 2.06 -3.70 -17.80
CA HIS A 716 1.82 -3.06 -19.09
C HIS A 716 0.35 -3.09 -19.53
N ALA A 717 -0.58 -3.16 -18.58
CA ALA A 717 -2.02 -3.15 -18.84
C ALA A 717 -2.56 -1.72 -18.99
N LEU A 718 -2.04 -0.78 -18.18
CA LEU A 718 -2.58 0.57 -18.13
C LEU A 718 -2.42 1.32 -19.46
N VAL A 719 -1.24 1.24 -20.08
CA VAL A 719 -0.92 1.99 -21.30
C VAL A 719 -1.80 1.59 -22.49
N PRO A 720 -1.96 0.28 -22.84
CA PRO A 720 -2.89 -0.15 -23.87
C PRO A 720 -4.34 0.28 -23.60
N ALA A 721 -4.80 0.18 -22.35
CA ALA A 721 -6.16 0.58 -21.99
C ALA A 721 -6.41 2.08 -22.20
N LEU A 722 -5.45 2.92 -21.83
CA LEU A 722 -5.53 4.37 -22.08
C LEU A 722 -5.45 4.70 -23.57
N ALA A 723 -4.60 4.01 -24.33
CA ALA A 723 -4.50 4.20 -25.78
C ALA A 723 -5.81 3.82 -26.50
N ALA A 724 -6.43 2.70 -26.11
CA ALA A 724 -7.74 2.29 -26.63
C ALA A 724 -8.83 3.33 -26.33
N ARG A 725 -8.83 3.88 -25.12
CA ARG A 725 -9.77 4.95 -24.71
C ARG A 725 -9.60 6.23 -25.53
N LEU A 726 -8.36 6.65 -25.78
CA LEU A 726 -8.06 7.83 -26.60
C LEU A 726 -8.51 7.65 -28.06
N ALA A 727 -8.41 6.43 -28.59
CA ALA A 727 -8.92 6.12 -29.92
C ALA A 727 -10.45 6.24 -29.99
N GLN A 728 -11.16 5.74 -28.97
CA GLN A 728 -12.62 5.83 -28.88
C GLN A 728 -13.12 7.27 -28.80
N SER A 729 -12.47 8.13 -27.99
CA SER A 729 -12.87 9.54 -27.86
C SER A 729 -12.64 10.34 -29.15
N SER A 730 -11.61 9.99 -29.92
CA SER A 730 -11.30 10.65 -31.20
C SER A 730 -12.27 10.29 -32.33
N GLY A 731 -12.79 9.06 -32.35
CA GLY A 731 -13.68 8.57 -33.40
C GLY A 731 -15.08 9.21 -33.42
N VAL A 732 -15.57 9.64 -32.26
CA VAL A 732 -16.90 10.26 -32.12
C VAL A 732 -16.95 11.65 -32.76
N ALA A 733 -15.83 12.40 -32.75
CA ALA A 733 -15.80 13.76 -33.28
C ALA A 733 -15.84 13.83 -34.82
N GLY A 734 -15.41 12.77 -35.54
CA GLY A 734 -15.22 12.83 -36.99
C GLY A 734 -16.44 12.54 -37.86
N LYS A 735 -17.45 11.81 -37.36
CA LYS A 735 -18.59 11.34 -38.20
C LYS A 735 -19.83 12.24 -38.17
N GLY A 736 -19.88 13.27 -37.33
CA GLY A 736 -21.04 14.17 -37.21
C GLY A 736 -21.08 15.36 -38.17
N GLY A 737 -19.99 15.64 -38.91
CA GLY A 737 -19.83 16.91 -39.65
C GLY A 737 -20.19 16.90 -41.14
N GLN A 738 -20.58 15.77 -41.74
CA GLN A 738 -20.78 15.67 -43.20
C GLN A 738 -22.22 15.36 -43.67
N ARG A 739 -23.22 15.45 -42.78
CA ARG A 739 -24.65 15.40 -43.17
C ARG A 739 -25.32 16.73 -42.86
N GLY A 740 -25.11 17.72 -43.72
CA GLY A 740 -25.78 19.02 -43.56
C GLY A 740 -25.27 20.15 -44.45
N ALA A 741 -24.78 19.86 -45.66
CA ALA A 741 -24.47 20.88 -46.67
C ALA A 741 -25.19 20.54 -47.98
N ARG A 742 -26.52 20.63 -47.99
CA ARG A 742 -27.30 20.80 -49.21
C ARG A 742 -28.64 21.49 -48.89
N ALA A 743 -28.89 22.57 -49.62
CA ALA A 743 -30.12 23.34 -49.77
C ALA A 743 -30.49 24.36 -48.67
N SER A 744 -30.10 25.61 -48.87
CA SER A 744 -31.08 26.72 -48.99
C SER A 744 -30.42 27.92 -49.66
N SER A 745 -30.79 28.12 -50.92
CA SER A 745 -30.66 29.34 -51.67
C SER A 745 -31.69 30.36 -51.20
N ALA A 746 -31.23 31.61 -51.06
CA ALA A 746 -31.93 32.88 -51.29
C ALA A 746 -33.40 33.04 -50.87
N GLU A 747 -33.66 33.98 -49.95
CA GLU A 747 -34.53 35.13 -50.29
C GLU A 747 -34.37 36.31 -49.31
N VAL A 748 -34.69 37.48 -49.85
CA VAL A 748 -34.45 38.85 -49.41
C VAL A 748 -35.53 39.31 -48.41
N GLY A 749 -35.19 40.23 -47.50
CA GLY A 749 -36.23 40.95 -46.76
C GLY A 749 -35.72 41.82 -45.61
N ALA A 750 -35.28 43.04 -45.94
CA ALA A 750 -35.02 44.10 -44.97
C ALA A 750 -36.31 44.62 -44.32
N GLY A 751 -36.28 44.95 -43.04
CA GLY A 751 -37.28 45.83 -42.43
C GLY A 751 -37.44 45.72 -40.92
N GLY A 752 -37.23 46.84 -40.22
CA GLY A 752 -38.14 47.22 -39.13
C GLY A 752 -37.63 47.07 -37.69
N VAL A 753 -37.12 48.18 -37.17
CA VAL A 753 -36.96 48.51 -35.75
C VAL A 753 -38.29 48.39 -34.98
N ARG A 754 -38.31 47.75 -33.80
CA ARG A 754 -39.10 48.20 -32.63
C ARG A 754 -38.64 47.57 -31.30
N ARG A 755 -38.69 48.40 -30.26
CA ARG A 755 -38.22 48.19 -28.88
C ARG A 755 -39.22 47.45 -27.97
N SER A 756 -38.66 46.62 -27.06
CA SER A 756 -39.06 46.33 -25.66
C SER A 756 -40.30 45.44 -25.37
N PRO A 757 -40.48 44.93 -24.12
CA PRO A 757 -39.56 44.13 -23.30
C PRO A 757 -40.23 42.89 -22.63
N GLY A 758 -39.40 41.93 -22.18
CA GLY A 758 -39.68 41.02 -21.06
C GLY A 758 -40.54 39.78 -21.33
N ARG A 759 -39.98 38.58 -21.04
CA ARG A 759 -40.66 37.51 -20.29
C ARG A 759 -39.73 36.33 -19.97
N ARG A 760 -40.01 35.79 -18.79
CA ARG A 760 -39.41 34.69 -18.03
C ARG A 760 -39.29 33.39 -18.83
N CYS A 761 -38.17 32.68 -18.67
CA CYS A 761 -38.02 31.29 -19.09
C CYS A 761 -38.89 30.36 -18.22
N ALA A 762 -39.77 29.62 -18.88
CA ALA A 762 -40.58 28.57 -18.29
C ALA A 762 -39.88 27.21 -18.41
N LEU A 763 -39.94 26.48 -17.30
CA LEU A 763 -39.60 25.08 -17.12
C LEU A 763 -40.39 24.19 -18.11
N TRP A 764 -39.71 23.36 -18.90
CA TRP A 764 -40.36 22.27 -19.63
C TRP A 764 -40.32 21.00 -18.78
N ARG A 765 -41.51 20.58 -18.32
CA ARG A 765 -41.78 19.25 -17.75
C ARG A 765 -42.54 18.46 -18.82
N ALA A 766 -41.91 17.43 -19.38
CA ALA A 766 -42.59 16.48 -20.24
C ALA A 766 -43.24 15.40 -19.38
N THR A 767 -44.57 15.38 -19.37
CA THR A 767 -45.40 14.26 -18.88
C THR A 767 -45.72 13.35 -20.06
N SER A 768 -45.30 12.09 -20.01
CA SER A 768 -45.90 11.02 -20.82
C SER A 768 -46.59 10.02 -19.90
N THR A 769 -47.91 10.13 -19.85
CA THR A 769 -48.83 9.16 -19.26
C THR A 769 -49.04 8.00 -20.22
N GLY A 770 -48.62 6.81 -19.82
CA GLY A 770 -48.89 5.55 -20.52
C GLY A 770 -49.28 4.45 -19.52
N SER A 771 -50.51 4.53 -19.01
CA SER A 771 -51.09 3.55 -18.09
C SER A 771 -51.47 2.27 -18.85
N ARG A 772 -50.75 1.17 -18.59
CA ARG A 772 -51.27 -0.20 -18.78
C ARG A 772 -51.31 -0.88 -17.41
N ARG A 773 -52.52 -0.92 -16.83
CA ARG A 773 -52.86 -1.73 -15.66
C ARG A 773 -52.65 -3.21 -15.99
N TRP A 774 -51.69 -3.85 -15.31
CA TRP A 774 -51.71 -5.29 -15.07
C TRP A 774 -52.24 -5.52 -13.65
N ARG A 775 -53.34 -6.27 -13.53
CA ARG A 775 -53.84 -6.80 -12.25
C ARG A 775 -53.07 -8.08 -11.92
N PRO A 776 -52.61 -8.30 -10.68
CA PRO A 776 -52.38 -9.65 -10.18
C PRO A 776 -53.65 -10.19 -9.50
N SER A 777 -54.02 -11.43 -9.85
CA SER A 777 -54.96 -12.25 -9.10
C SER A 777 -54.31 -12.79 -7.81
N PRO A 778 -55.11 -13.11 -6.77
CA PRO A 778 -54.59 -13.46 -5.45
C PRO A 778 -54.20 -14.95 -5.40
N ALA A 779 -52.95 -15.23 -5.00
CA ALA A 779 -52.51 -16.58 -4.68
C ALA A 779 -52.81 -16.89 -3.21
N ARG A 780 -53.44 -18.05 -3.02
CA ARG A 780 -53.96 -18.60 -1.78
C ARG A 780 -52.89 -18.81 -0.71
N ALA A 781 -53.28 -18.48 0.52
CA ALA A 781 -52.64 -18.94 1.74
C ALA A 781 -52.73 -20.47 1.88
N ALA A 782 -51.61 -21.10 2.18
CA ALA A 782 -51.55 -22.45 2.74
C ALA A 782 -50.55 -22.43 3.90
N SER A 783 -51.10 -22.27 5.09
CA SER A 783 -50.44 -22.49 6.38
C SER A 783 -50.10 -23.98 6.54
N ARG A 784 -48.82 -24.30 6.77
CA ARG A 784 -48.43 -25.56 7.42
C ARG A 784 -47.59 -25.23 8.64
N ALA A 785 -48.22 -25.36 9.80
CA ALA A 785 -47.60 -25.42 11.09
C ALA A 785 -46.71 -26.66 11.19
N TRP A 786 -45.56 -26.52 11.86
CA TRP A 786 -44.78 -27.63 12.39
C TRP A 786 -44.72 -27.50 13.92
N PRO A 787 -44.86 -28.61 14.67
CA PRO A 787 -45.18 -28.56 16.08
C PRO A 787 -43.93 -28.43 16.96
N GLN A 788 -44.11 -27.73 18.08
CA GLN A 788 -43.30 -27.86 19.27
C GLN A 788 -43.67 -29.18 19.95
N ASP A 789 -42.68 -30.03 20.22
CA ASP A 789 -42.83 -31.08 21.23
C ASP A 789 -41.76 -30.91 22.30
N ALA A 790 -42.27 -30.61 23.49
CA ALA A 790 -41.61 -30.81 24.76
C ALA A 790 -41.87 -32.25 25.21
N SER A 791 -40.83 -32.96 25.66
CA SER A 791 -41.02 -34.08 26.57
C SER A 791 -39.96 -34.05 27.66
N THR A 792 -40.45 -33.89 28.88
CA THR A 792 -39.77 -34.09 30.15
C THR A 792 -39.98 -35.56 30.55
N ALA A 793 -38.93 -36.22 31.06
CA ALA A 793 -38.88 -36.84 32.40
C ALA A 793 -37.97 -38.08 32.51
N ARG A 794 -37.10 -38.04 33.54
CA ARG A 794 -36.57 -39.13 34.39
C ARG A 794 -35.67 -40.19 33.73
N SER A 795 -34.67 -40.79 34.36
CA SER A 795 -34.00 -40.72 35.67
C SER A 795 -33.04 -41.92 35.65
N THR A 796 -31.75 -41.76 36.02
CA THR A 796 -31.05 -42.60 37.01
C THR A 796 -29.56 -42.22 37.09
N SER A 797 -29.20 -41.60 38.22
CA SER A 797 -28.06 -41.87 39.10
C SER A 797 -26.72 -42.39 38.54
N GLY A 798 -25.65 -41.67 38.86
CA GLY A 798 -24.28 -42.18 38.81
C GLY A 798 -23.22 -41.13 39.20
N ILE A 799 -23.25 -40.66 40.44
CA ILE A 799 -22.17 -39.85 41.05
C ILE A 799 -21.10 -40.82 41.60
N PRO A 800 -19.80 -40.48 41.46
CA PRO A 800 -18.91 -40.62 42.60
C PRO A 800 -18.28 -39.28 42.98
N ARG A 801 -18.35 -39.03 44.29
CA ARG A 801 -17.60 -38.01 45.05
C ARG A 801 -16.15 -38.48 45.19
N GLU A 802 -15.20 -37.60 44.88
CA GLU A 802 -13.89 -37.52 45.53
C GLU A 802 -13.65 -36.02 45.82
N ALA A 803 -13.70 -35.55 47.07
CA ALA A 803 -12.58 -35.49 48.01
C ALA A 803 -11.34 -34.89 47.32
N GLY A 804 -11.04 -33.59 47.44
CA GLY A 804 -10.73 -32.91 48.69
C GLY A 804 -9.22 -33.02 48.95
N GLY A 805 -8.43 -32.02 48.55
CA GLY A 805 -7.00 -32.00 48.85
C GLY A 805 -6.22 -30.90 48.14
N ARG A 806 -6.20 -29.69 48.72
CA ARG A 806 -5.06 -28.77 48.56
C ARG A 806 -3.99 -29.17 49.58
N PRO A 807 -2.70 -29.03 49.24
CA PRO A 807 -1.78 -28.48 50.20
C PRO A 807 -1.04 -27.25 49.65
N ARG A 808 -0.76 -26.35 50.59
CA ARG A 808 0.17 -25.23 50.47
C ARG A 808 1.61 -25.75 50.44
N ALA A 809 2.45 -24.97 49.75
CA ALA A 809 3.86 -24.67 50.03
C ALA A 809 4.83 -25.84 50.27
N ALA A 810 5.67 -26.12 49.26
CA ALA A 810 7.09 -25.76 49.23
C ALA A 810 7.55 -25.84 47.76
#